data_AF-A0A2V5X066-F1
#
_entry.id   AF-A0A2V5X066-F1
#
_cell.length_a   1.000
_cell.length_b   1.000
_cell.length_c   1.000
_cell.angle_alpha   90.00
_cell.angle_beta   90.00
_cell.angle_gamma   90.00
#
_symmetry.space_group_name_H-M   'P 1'
#
loop_
_entity.id
_entity.type
_entity.pdbx_description
1 polymer ?
#
loop_
_entity_poly.entity_id
_entity_poly.type
_entity_poly.pdbx_seq_one_letter_code
_entity_poly.pdbx_strand_id
1 'polypeptide(L)'
;MPKRANVLGDIRAEHDQEMLELAFYETPDYRTLIESTDRPLVVGRRGTGKSALCYQLKKYWQKGSNTTAIEIIPEEDQVIGLRALFQVFGNKYNHIKAGARIAWKYAVLLEVAIRLLESHRLSRNDFNALVDHHTQKWRRLGKTIASRVRTLLTEKIQLGGSPETIIAGLAQSLQLSDLQNDLTQMVAKSRTSFILLIDQLDEGFDPDELGVGLVGGFVHAAVDVNSQVPGIQAYIFLRDNIFKALAQLDPDYSKNIEGRFLRLHWDEHQLFDLVCARLRVAFHLDADGNRKIWNRCTADDLQESSGFEKCLRLTLWRPRDVLSLLNEAFYIAQKQGRQTLILQDIESTAREISNTRLDDLFKEYVVIIPVLKPMTSAFRKGNPEITYKEATERLEYLFNDSAVVGAYQREFAILESPQEGIRTLYSVGFLGIKDSASSAFVFCHDGRRPAKEFQPQDKLLIHPCYWMAMDLTKTTLDAEEAAEIHDEYEVEIFSEAPEIRDRRISQLHGKLDKIPIGNEGAIEFEEWCLRAVRICFSGPLRNVELHPNKDAPQRRDVVASNQGEKGAWRRVLDDYKCRQVIFEVKNKLGIEPDEYRQMHSYLHDDYGRLGFIITRDKKPELYTGPELEWTRELFNKHRIVVIKLTATIFCSLLSKLRGSRRPDPCEHAINKLLDTYTRLYLSGAKLAKPS
;
A
#
# COMPACT_ATOMS: atom_id res chain seq x y z
N MET A 1 -32.91 24.49 26.84
CA MET A 1 -31.51 24.51 26.36
C MET A 1 -31.47 25.05 24.94
N PRO A 2 -30.45 25.82 24.53
CA PRO A 2 -30.32 26.22 23.13
C PRO A 2 -30.27 24.95 22.27
N LYS A 3 -31.05 24.89 21.19
CA LYS A 3 -31.04 23.77 20.24
C LYS A 3 -29.64 23.71 19.62
N ARG A 4 -28.79 22.81 20.10
CA ARG A 4 -27.48 22.54 19.49
C ARG A 4 -27.75 21.73 18.22
N ALA A 5 -27.32 22.25 17.06
CA ALA A 5 -27.42 21.53 15.80
C ALA A 5 -26.68 20.18 15.85
N ASN A 6 -25.54 20.13 16.55
CA ASN A 6 -24.75 18.92 16.76
C ASN A 6 -24.91 18.41 18.20
N VAL A 7 -26.03 17.74 18.49
CA VAL A 7 -26.36 17.26 19.84
C VAL A 7 -25.40 16.18 20.34
N LEU A 8 -24.84 15.37 19.45
CA LEU A 8 -23.88 14.30 19.75
C LEU A 8 -22.41 14.76 19.67
N GLY A 9 -22.15 16.06 19.57
CA GLY A 9 -20.80 16.60 19.41
C GLY A 9 -20.45 16.91 17.95
N ASP A 10 -19.33 17.61 17.75
CA ASP A 10 -18.86 18.02 16.42
C ASP A 10 -18.31 16.81 15.64
N ILE A 11 -18.48 16.85 14.31
CA ILE A 11 -17.98 15.82 13.40
C ILE A 11 -16.45 15.92 13.17
N ARG A 12 -15.85 17.04 13.56
CA ARG A 12 -14.41 17.30 13.53
C ARG A 12 -13.85 17.19 14.95
N ALA A 13 -12.92 16.25 15.14
CA ALA A 13 -12.36 15.95 16.45
C ALA A 13 -11.68 17.16 17.12
N GLU A 14 -11.12 18.07 16.31
CA GLU A 14 -10.44 19.29 16.76
C GLU A 14 -11.40 20.21 17.54
N HIS A 15 -12.69 20.17 17.18
CA HIS A 15 -13.75 20.99 17.78
C HIS A 15 -14.65 20.20 18.73
N ASP A 16 -14.40 18.89 18.90
CA ASP A 16 -15.24 17.98 19.66
C ASP A 16 -14.67 17.64 21.05
N GLN A 17 -13.72 18.45 21.55
CA GLN A 17 -12.94 18.15 22.75
C GLN A 17 -13.82 17.94 23.99
N GLU A 18 -14.84 18.78 24.20
CA GLU A 18 -15.77 18.64 25.34
C GLU A 18 -16.49 17.29 25.34
N MET A 19 -16.98 16.85 24.18
CA MET A 19 -17.69 15.57 24.06
C MET A 19 -16.71 14.39 24.16
N LEU A 20 -15.52 14.50 23.56
CA LEU A 20 -14.48 13.49 23.67
C LEU A 20 -14.03 13.30 25.12
N GLU A 21 -13.95 14.36 25.92
CA GLU A 21 -13.62 14.25 27.35
C GLU A 21 -14.64 13.45 28.16
N LEU A 22 -15.92 13.56 27.81
CA LEU A 22 -17.02 12.94 28.55
C LEU A 22 -17.44 11.58 28.00
N ALA A 23 -17.30 11.36 26.70
CA ALA A 23 -17.87 10.23 25.96
C ALA A 23 -16.94 9.68 24.87
N PHE A 24 -15.64 9.56 25.16
CA PHE A 24 -14.74 8.78 24.31
C PHE A 24 -14.95 7.28 24.50
N TYR A 25 -15.09 6.56 23.39
CA TYR A 25 -15.13 5.11 23.38
C TYR A 25 -13.71 4.55 23.24
N GLU A 26 -13.23 3.85 24.26
CA GLU A 26 -11.91 3.22 24.27
C GLU A 26 -11.89 1.94 23.42
N THR A 27 -11.52 2.09 22.15
CA THR A 27 -11.40 0.95 21.22
C THR A 27 -10.25 0.01 21.62
N PRO A 28 -10.26 -1.25 21.14
CA PRO A 28 -9.11 -2.15 21.26
C PRO A 28 -7.83 -1.55 20.65
N ASP A 29 -7.95 -0.78 19.56
CA ASP A 29 -6.85 -0.06 18.93
C ASP A 29 -6.22 0.97 19.87
N TYR A 30 -7.04 1.74 20.60
CA TYR A 30 -6.57 2.68 21.59
C TYR A 30 -5.77 1.98 22.71
N ARG A 31 -6.26 0.87 23.22
CA ARG A 31 -5.56 0.07 24.24
C ARG A 31 -4.24 -0.48 23.71
N THR A 32 -4.25 -1.02 22.48
CA THR A 32 -3.05 -1.54 21.83
C THR A 32 -1.95 -0.48 21.73
N LEU A 33 -2.29 0.77 21.39
CA LEU A 33 -1.31 1.86 21.29
C LEU A 33 -0.75 2.31 22.64
N ILE A 34 -1.50 2.13 23.73
CA ILE A 34 -1.05 2.40 25.09
C ILE A 34 -0.13 1.29 25.60
N GLU A 35 -0.48 0.04 25.30
CA GLU A 35 0.18 -1.15 25.82
C GLU A 35 1.41 -1.57 25.02
N SER A 36 1.46 -1.25 23.72
CA SER A 36 2.55 -1.61 22.80
C SER A 36 3.06 -0.44 21.96
N THR A 37 4.35 -0.50 21.66
CA THR A 37 5.07 0.43 20.77
C THR A 37 5.36 -0.15 19.39
N ASP A 38 4.90 -1.38 19.10
CA ASP A 38 5.30 -2.14 17.91
C ASP A 38 4.67 -1.61 16.61
N ARG A 39 3.49 -0.98 16.73
CA ARG A 39 2.71 -0.44 15.62
C ARG A 39 2.60 1.10 15.70
N PRO A 40 3.71 1.83 15.47
CA PRO A 40 3.74 3.29 15.55
C PRO A 40 2.94 3.99 14.45
N LEU A 41 2.67 3.33 13.33
CA LEU A 41 1.92 3.94 12.22
C LEU A 41 0.43 3.61 12.36
N VAL A 42 -0.39 4.60 12.68
CA VAL A 42 -1.84 4.45 12.76
C VAL A 42 -2.45 4.87 11.43
N VAL A 43 -3.09 3.93 10.74
CA VAL A 43 -3.55 4.10 9.36
C VAL A 43 -5.08 4.04 9.34
N GLY A 44 -5.73 4.96 8.64
CA GLY A 44 -7.17 4.87 8.44
C GLY A 44 -7.70 5.94 7.50
N ARG A 45 -8.87 5.69 6.92
CA ARG A 45 -9.57 6.65 6.05
C ARG A 45 -9.98 7.94 6.77
N ARG A 46 -10.41 8.93 6.00
CA ARG A 46 -11.03 10.13 6.59
C ARG A 46 -12.29 9.72 7.37
N GLY A 47 -12.45 10.25 8.58
CA GLY A 47 -13.62 9.99 9.42
C GLY A 47 -13.53 8.77 10.35
N THR A 48 -12.44 7.98 10.30
CA THR A 48 -12.24 6.79 11.18
C THR A 48 -11.82 7.13 12.62
N GLY A 49 -11.67 8.41 12.96
CA GLY A 49 -11.34 8.84 14.33
C GLY A 49 -9.85 8.99 14.67
N LYS A 50 -8.94 9.04 13.68
CA LYS A 50 -7.49 9.25 13.90
C LYS A 50 -7.18 10.43 14.83
N SER A 51 -7.76 11.60 14.57
CA SER A 51 -7.50 12.81 15.38
C SER A 51 -8.14 12.75 16.77
N ALA A 52 -9.31 12.10 16.90
CA ALA A 52 -9.91 11.83 18.22
C ALA A 52 -9.04 10.89 19.05
N LEU A 53 -8.48 9.86 18.41
CA LEU A 53 -7.54 8.92 19.02
C LEU A 53 -6.23 9.60 19.42
N CYS A 54 -5.65 10.42 18.54
CA CYS A 54 -4.47 11.24 18.82
C CYS A 54 -4.68 12.13 20.06
N TYR A 55 -5.81 12.85 20.11
CA TYR A 55 -6.18 13.70 21.24
C TYR A 55 -6.26 12.92 22.57
N GLN A 56 -6.89 11.74 22.56
CA GLN A 56 -7.02 10.95 23.78
C GLN A 56 -5.73 10.30 24.24
N LEU A 57 -4.92 9.81 23.31
CA LEU A 57 -3.58 9.30 23.60
C LEU A 57 -2.69 10.39 24.23
N LYS A 58 -2.74 11.61 23.69
CA LYS A 58 -2.06 12.76 24.28
C LYS A 58 -2.47 12.97 25.74
N LYS A 59 -3.78 12.98 26.01
CA LYS A 59 -4.28 13.14 27.38
C LYS A 59 -3.90 11.99 28.31
N TYR A 60 -3.92 10.75 27.81
CA TYR A 60 -3.50 9.59 28.57
C TYR A 60 -2.04 9.74 29.03
N TRP A 61 -1.12 10.02 28.10
CA TRP A 61 0.30 10.13 28.44
C TRP A 61 0.66 11.41 29.20
N GLN A 62 -0.10 12.49 29.06
CA GLN A 62 0.07 13.71 29.88
C GLN A 62 -0.26 13.49 31.36
N LYS A 63 -1.09 12.51 31.72
CA LYS A 63 -1.34 12.14 33.12
C LYS A 63 -0.15 11.44 33.78
N GLY A 64 0.75 10.85 32.98
CA GLY A 64 1.90 10.11 33.48
C GLY A 64 2.97 11.04 34.08
N SER A 65 3.42 10.74 35.30
CA SER A 65 4.41 11.59 35.99
C SER A 65 5.76 11.62 35.31
N ASN A 66 6.14 10.61 34.52
CA ASN A 66 7.44 10.50 33.85
C ASN A 66 7.35 10.54 32.31
N THR A 67 6.23 11.00 31.76
CA THR A 67 5.98 11.01 30.32
C THR A 67 5.70 12.43 29.84
N THR A 68 6.26 12.79 28.69
CA THR A 68 6.00 14.07 28.02
C THR A 68 5.43 13.81 26.64
N ALA A 69 4.16 14.14 26.43
CA ALA A 69 3.54 14.08 25.12
C ALA A 69 3.77 15.37 24.33
N ILE A 70 4.18 15.23 23.07
CA ILE A 70 4.44 16.32 22.13
C ILE A 70 3.59 16.05 20.89
N GLU A 71 2.70 16.97 20.60
CA GLU A 71 1.86 16.92 19.41
C GLU A 71 2.50 17.72 18.28
N ILE A 72 2.53 17.12 17.09
CA ILE A 72 3.05 17.70 15.87
C ILE A 72 1.93 17.66 14.83
N ILE A 73 1.40 18.84 14.52
CA ILE A 73 0.38 19.05 13.49
C ILE A 73 0.95 20.10 12.52
N PRO A 74 1.33 19.72 11.29
CA PRO A 74 1.78 20.66 10.29
C PRO A 74 0.65 21.60 9.85
N GLU A 75 0.97 22.88 9.62
CA GLU A 75 0.03 23.84 9.04
C GLU A 75 0.07 23.76 7.51
N GLU A 76 -1.09 23.75 6.85
CA GLU A 76 -1.24 23.56 5.41
C GLU A 76 -0.39 24.54 4.58
N ASP A 77 -0.44 25.83 4.90
CA ASP A 77 0.31 26.88 4.20
C ASP A 77 1.84 26.69 4.32
N GLN A 78 2.30 26.17 5.46
CA GLN A 78 3.70 25.85 5.68
C GLN A 78 4.11 24.59 4.90
N VAL A 79 3.26 23.55 4.87
CA VAL A 79 3.52 22.33 4.08
C VAL A 79 3.60 22.65 2.58
N ILE A 80 2.68 23.47 2.07
CA ILE A 80 2.72 23.95 0.68
C ILE A 80 4.03 24.69 0.42
N GLY A 81 4.45 25.58 1.33
CA GLY A 81 5.73 26.30 1.24
C GLY A 81 6.96 25.39 1.24
N LEU A 82 6.90 24.25 1.95
CA LEU A 82 7.98 23.27 1.98
C LEU A 82 8.18 22.59 0.62
N ARG A 83 7.11 22.35 -0.16
CA ARG A 83 7.21 21.69 -1.47
C ARG A 83 8.27 22.34 -2.37
N ALA A 84 8.26 23.66 -2.49
CA ALA A 84 9.26 24.40 -3.28
C ALA A 84 10.70 24.20 -2.77
N LEU A 85 10.89 24.11 -1.45
CA LEU A 85 12.21 23.89 -0.85
C LEU A 85 12.70 22.47 -1.04
N PHE A 86 11.82 21.47 -1.08
CA PHE A 86 12.22 20.08 -1.27
C PHE A 86 12.43 19.69 -2.74
N GLN A 87 11.96 20.49 -3.70
CA GLN A 87 12.28 20.32 -5.12
C GLN A 87 13.79 20.40 -5.41
N VAL A 88 14.57 21.06 -4.56
CA VAL A 88 16.04 21.13 -4.70
C VAL A 88 16.73 19.76 -4.55
N PHE A 89 16.05 18.79 -3.92
CA PHE A 89 16.50 17.40 -3.85
C PHE A 89 16.19 16.62 -5.14
N GLY A 90 15.78 17.32 -6.21
CA GLY A 90 15.51 16.76 -7.53
C GLY A 90 14.15 16.10 -7.62
N ASN A 91 13.96 15.35 -8.72
CA ASN A 91 12.67 14.76 -9.07
C ASN A 91 12.56 13.28 -8.70
N LYS A 92 13.64 12.66 -8.20
CA LYS A 92 13.61 11.24 -7.82
C LYS A 92 13.06 11.10 -6.41
N TYR A 93 12.00 10.32 -6.24
CA TYR A 93 11.43 9.97 -4.93
C TYR A 93 12.49 9.71 -3.84
N ASN A 94 13.50 8.87 -4.10
CA ASN A 94 14.51 8.51 -3.08
C ASN A 94 15.35 9.70 -2.59
N HIS A 95 15.64 10.68 -3.44
CA HIS A 95 16.41 11.86 -3.06
C HIS A 95 15.56 12.81 -2.22
N ILE A 96 14.32 13.04 -2.66
CA ILE A 96 13.33 13.85 -1.92
C ILE A 96 13.11 13.24 -0.53
N LYS A 97 12.85 11.93 -0.46
CA LYS A 97 12.70 11.16 0.78
C LYS A 97 13.91 11.32 1.70
N ALA A 98 15.13 11.20 1.16
CA ALA A 98 16.36 11.31 1.95
C ALA A 98 16.54 12.72 2.54
N GLY A 99 16.35 13.78 1.74
CA GLY A 99 16.40 15.17 2.21
C GLY A 99 15.33 15.46 3.26
N ALA A 100 14.09 15.03 3.00
CA ALA A 100 12.97 15.14 3.95
C ALA A 100 13.24 14.41 5.26
N ARG A 101 13.76 13.17 5.20
CA ARG A 101 14.13 12.39 6.38
C ARG A 101 15.14 13.12 7.26
N ILE A 102 16.18 13.72 6.68
CA ILE A 102 17.20 14.48 7.44
C ILE A 102 16.56 15.69 8.13
N ALA A 103 15.78 16.47 7.38
CA ALA A 103 15.15 17.68 7.89
C ALA A 103 14.15 17.38 9.03
N TRP A 104 13.26 16.40 8.82
CA TRP A 104 12.27 16.02 9.82
C TRP A 104 12.88 15.36 11.04
N LYS A 105 13.91 14.52 10.87
CA LYS A 105 14.60 13.90 12.00
C LYS A 105 15.27 14.95 12.88
N TYR A 106 15.97 15.92 12.28
CA TYR A 106 16.54 17.05 13.00
C TYR A 106 15.47 17.84 13.77
N ALA A 107 14.35 18.17 13.10
CA ALA A 107 13.27 18.93 13.71
C ALA A 107 12.65 18.21 14.92
N VAL A 108 12.33 16.92 14.78
CA VAL A 108 11.74 16.09 15.83
C VAL A 108 12.67 15.97 17.05
N LEU A 109 13.96 15.72 16.82
CA LEU A 109 14.95 15.65 17.91
C LEU A 109 15.00 16.98 18.68
N LEU A 110 14.91 18.11 18.00
CA LEU A 110 14.94 19.41 18.66
C LEU A 110 13.65 19.77 19.39
N GLU A 111 12.48 19.35 18.90
CA GLU A 111 11.24 19.49 19.68
C GLU A 111 11.32 18.69 20.99
N VAL A 112 11.92 17.50 20.97
CA VAL A 112 12.19 16.73 22.19
C VAL A 112 13.21 17.43 23.08
N ALA A 113 14.32 17.92 22.52
CA ALA A 113 15.36 18.63 23.26
C ALA A 113 14.82 19.88 23.98
N ILE A 114 13.96 20.66 23.31
CA ILE A 114 13.26 21.81 23.90
C ILE A 114 12.50 21.40 25.16
N ARG A 115 11.66 20.38 25.06
CA ARG A 115 10.83 19.92 26.19
C ARG A 115 11.66 19.31 27.30
N LEU A 116 12.72 18.60 26.94
CA LEU A 116 13.67 18.05 27.90
C LEU A 116 14.34 19.16 28.73
N LEU A 117 14.84 20.21 28.07
CA LEU A 117 15.49 21.35 28.72
C LEU A 117 14.51 22.16 29.60
N GLU A 118 13.22 22.23 29.22
CA GLU A 118 12.16 22.88 30.00
C GLU A 118 11.72 22.08 31.23
N SER A 119 11.86 20.75 31.22
CA SER A 119 11.35 19.87 32.28
C SER A 119 12.09 19.97 33.63
N HIS A 120 13.23 20.68 33.68
CA HIS A 120 14.13 20.77 34.85
C HIS A 120 14.59 19.41 35.43
N ARG A 121 14.48 18.32 34.67
CA ARG A 121 14.86 16.95 35.09
C ARG A 121 16.33 16.61 34.90
N LEU A 122 17.10 17.53 34.35
CA LEU A 122 18.53 17.38 34.13
C LEU A 122 19.30 18.18 35.18
N SER A 123 20.38 17.59 35.69
CA SER A 123 21.35 18.35 36.49
C SER A 123 22.17 19.26 35.58
N ARG A 124 22.81 20.31 36.14
CA ARG A 124 23.66 21.22 35.36
C ARG A 124 24.77 20.52 34.58
N ASN A 125 25.25 19.37 35.06
CA ASN A 125 26.31 18.58 34.42
C ASN A 125 25.80 17.70 33.28
N ASP A 126 24.48 17.56 33.13
CA ASP A 126 23.85 16.78 32.06
C ASP A 126 23.48 17.63 30.85
N PHE A 127 23.72 18.95 30.90
CA PHE A 127 23.53 19.83 29.76
C PHE A 127 24.66 19.63 28.75
N ASN A 128 24.29 19.55 27.48
CA ASN A 128 25.22 19.49 26.37
C ASN A 128 25.17 20.82 25.58
N ALA A 129 26.34 21.42 25.35
CA ALA A 129 26.45 22.72 24.69
C ALA A 129 26.02 22.69 23.21
N LEU A 130 26.23 21.57 22.51
CA LEU A 130 25.77 21.38 21.13
C LEU A 130 24.23 21.38 21.09
N VAL A 131 23.60 20.54 21.91
CA VAL A 131 22.13 20.45 21.98
C VAL A 131 21.52 21.81 22.34
N ASP A 132 22.08 22.52 23.32
CA ASP A 132 21.61 23.86 23.71
C ASP A 132 21.78 24.88 22.57
N HIS A 133 22.94 24.90 21.90
CA HIS A 133 23.17 25.78 20.74
C HIS A 133 22.14 25.57 19.63
N HIS A 134 21.92 24.31 19.22
CA HIS A 134 20.95 23.98 18.19
C HIS A 134 19.52 24.31 18.62
N THR A 135 19.17 24.06 19.89
CA THR A 135 17.85 24.35 20.44
C THR A 135 17.55 25.85 20.48
N GLN A 136 18.52 26.67 20.92
CA GLN A 136 18.38 28.13 20.95
C GLN A 136 18.21 28.70 19.55
N LYS A 137 18.97 28.19 18.56
CA LYS A 137 18.78 28.58 17.17
C LYS A 137 17.38 28.19 16.69
N TRP A 138 16.99 26.93 16.90
CA TRP A 138 15.70 26.38 16.45
C TRP A 138 14.49 27.16 16.96
N ARG A 139 14.48 27.56 18.24
CA ARG A 139 13.42 28.38 18.84
C ARG A 139 13.22 29.73 18.14
N ARG A 140 14.25 30.29 17.50
CA ARG A 140 14.20 31.59 16.80
C ARG A 140 13.70 31.49 15.37
N LEU A 141 13.67 30.29 14.77
CA LEU A 141 13.35 30.10 13.35
C LEU A 141 11.85 30.18 13.02
N GLY A 142 10.98 30.09 14.03
CA GLY A 142 9.53 30.05 13.81
C GLY A 142 8.75 29.56 15.03
N LYS A 143 7.42 29.58 14.91
CA LYS A 143 6.49 29.15 15.96
C LYS A 143 6.19 27.66 15.89
N THR A 144 5.90 27.16 14.69
CA THR A 144 5.55 25.75 14.43
C THR A 144 6.72 24.98 13.85
N ILE A 145 6.74 23.66 14.02
CA ILE A 145 7.81 22.80 13.50
C ILE A 145 7.97 22.95 11.97
N ALA A 146 6.87 23.03 11.23
CA ALA A 146 6.89 23.21 9.77
C ALA A 146 7.50 24.57 9.37
N SER A 147 7.12 25.66 10.04
CA SER A 147 7.71 26.99 9.81
C SER A 147 9.21 27.00 10.12
N ARG A 148 9.65 26.34 11.21
CA ARG A 148 11.06 26.23 11.58
C ARG A 148 11.87 25.43 10.57
N VAL A 149 11.34 24.30 10.08
CA VAL A 149 11.97 23.53 8.99
C VAL A 149 12.09 24.40 7.74
N ARG A 150 11.04 25.12 7.37
CA ARG A 150 11.05 25.99 6.19
C ARG A 150 12.15 27.05 6.29
N THR A 151 12.21 27.79 7.39
CA THR A 151 13.27 28.80 7.62
C THR A 151 14.66 28.15 7.63
N LEU A 152 14.82 27.01 8.32
CA LEU A 152 16.09 26.28 8.36
C LEU A 152 16.59 25.90 6.97
N LEU A 153 15.72 25.30 6.15
CA LEU A 153 16.09 24.88 4.81
C LEU A 153 16.37 26.08 3.90
N THR A 154 15.63 27.18 4.06
CA THR A 154 15.91 28.44 3.33
C THR A 154 17.30 29.00 3.66
N GLU A 155 17.75 28.91 4.93
CA GLU A 155 19.09 29.35 5.34
C GLU A 155 20.21 28.40 4.87
N LYS A 156 19.94 27.10 4.85
CA LYS A 156 20.98 26.05 4.71
C LYS A 156 21.15 25.52 3.30
N ILE A 157 20.10 25.57 2.47
CA ILE A 157 20.16 25.06 1.11
C ILE A 157 20.75 26.14 0.21
N GLN A 158 21.96 25.89 -0.30
CA GLN A 158 22.56 26.71 -1.35
C GLN A 158 22.11 26.22 -2.73
N LEU A 159 21.60 27.14 -3.56
CA LEU A 159 21.18 26.84 -4.94
C LEU A 159 22.41 26.59 -5.82
N GLY A 160 22.45 25.47 -6.55
CA GLY A 160 23.45 25.19 -7.59
C GLY A 160 24.25 23.88 -7.47
N GLY A 161 24.03 23.07 -6.44
CA GLY A 161 24.64 21.73 -6.29
C GLY A 161 23.77 20.59 -6.85
N SER A 162 24.36 19.41 -7.08
CA SER A 162 23.57 18.21 -7.38
C SER A 162 22.73 17.81 -6.15
N PRO A 163 21.55 17.18 -6.33
CA PRO A 163 20.71 16.72 -5.21
C PRO A 163 21.47 15.92 -4.16
N GLU A 164 22.34 15.00 -4.58
CA GLU A 164 23.14 14.14 -3.70
C GLU A 164 24.11 14.96 -2.84
N THR A 165 24.73 15.99 -3.42
CA THR A 165 25.64 16.89 -2.72
C THR A 165 24.90 17.72 -1.68
N ILE A 166 23.70 18.20 -2.03
CA ILE A 166 22.84 18.96 -1.11
C ILE A 166 22.40 18.09 0.07
N ILE A 167 22.00 16.83 -0.18
CA ILE A 167 21.59 15.88 0.86
C ILE A 167 22.73 15.60 1.84
N ALA A 168 23.92 15.27 1.32
CA ALA A 168 25.10 15.00 2.14
C ALA A 168 25.52 16.24 2.95
N GLY A 169 25.56 17.40 2.29
CA GLY A 169 25.87 18.68 2.93
C GLY A 169 24.88 19.06 4.01
N LEU A 170 23.58 18.80 3.82
CA LEU A 170 22.54 19.10 4.80
C LEU A 170 22.78 18.35 6.11
N ALA A 171 22.95 17.02 6.06
CA ALA A 171 23.18 16.21 7.27
C ALA A 171 24.43 16.66 8.04
N GLN A 172 25.52 16.98 7.33
CA GLN A 172 26.76 17.47 7.92
C GLN A 172 26.56 18.86 8.55
N SER A 173 25.89 19.78 7.83
CA SER A 173 25.66 21.16 8.29
C SER A 173 24.74 21.28 9.51
N LEU A 174 23.97 20.23 9.78
CA LEU A 174 23.08 20.09 10.93
C LEU A 174 23.71 19.29 12.07
N GLN A 175 24.90 18.73 11.87
CA GLN A 175 25.60 17.87 12.85
C GLN A 175 24.68 16.77 13.41
N LEU A 176 23.85 16.18 12.53
CA LEU A 176 22.70 15.38 12.94
C LEU A 176 23.07 14.16 13.79
N SER A 177 24.18 13.48 13.44
CA SER A 177 24.66 12.31 14.18
C SER A 177 25.14 12.67 15.59
N ASP A 178 25.89 13.77 15.73
CA ASP A 178 26.41 14.23 17.02
C ASP A 178 25.25 14.70 17.92
N LEU A 179 24.34 15.50 17.35
CA LEU A 179 23.12 15.96 18.03
C LEU A 179 22.28 14.77 18.52
N GLN A 180 22.07 13.76 17.69
CA GLN A 180 21.33 12.56 18.06
C GLN A 180 22.02 11.82 19.22
N ASN A 181 23.33 11.59 19.13
CA ASN A 181 24.07 10.88 20.16
C ASN A 181 24.01 11.60 21.52
N ASP A 182 24.23 12.91 21.50
CA ASP A 182 24.20 13.75 22.70
C ASP A 182 22.79 13.80 23.30
N LEU A 183 21.76 13.98 22.47
CA LEU A 183 20.37 13.99 22.93
C LEU A 183 19.98 12.63 23.51
N THR A 184 20.38 11.51 22.90
CA THR A 184 20.13 10.16 23.43
C THR A 184 20.67 10.01 24.85
N GLN A 185 21.88 10.50 25.12
CA GLN A 185 22.47 10.46 26.46
C GLN A 185 21.69 11.34 27.44
N MET A 186 21.28 12.54 27.02
CA MET A 186 20.47 13.44 27.85
C MET A 186 19.09 12.84 28.18
N VAL A 187 18.40 12.27 27.19
CA VAL A 187 17.10 11.59 27.37
C VAL A 187 17.23 10.43 28.34
N ALA A 188 18.25 9.57 28.18
CA ALA A 188 18.50 8.45 29.09
C ALA A 188 18.71 8.90 30.55
N LYS A 189 19.46 9.98 30.77
CA LYS A 189 19.72 10.55 32.11
C LYS A 189 18.47 11.16 32.74
N SER A 190 17.61 11.77 31.93
CA SER A 190 16.37 12.42 32.40
C SER A 190 15.33 11.45 32.94
N ARG A 191 15.45 10.15 32.63
CA ARG A 191 14.46 9.10 32.93
C ARG A 191 13.04 9.47 32.49
N THR A 192 12.93 10.30 31.45
CA THR A 192 11.66 10.78 30.91
C THR A 192 11.39 10.08 29.59
N SER A 193 10.16 9.59 29.43
CA SER A 193 9.68 9.07 28.15
C SER A 193 9.04 10.20 27.36
N PHE A 194 9.43 10.38 26.10
CA PHE A 194 8.88 11.36 25.19
C PHE A 194 8.00 10.66 24.15
N ILE A 195 6.72 11.04 24.12
CA ILE A 195 5.77 10.51 23.14
C ILE A 195 5.47 11.58 22.11
N LEU A 196 5.81 11.33 20.86
CA LEU A 196 5.51 12.20 19.72
C LEU A 196 4.23 11.70 19.06
N LEU A 197 3.26 12.59 18.88
CA LEU A 197 2.00 12.31 18.20
C LEU A 197 1.90 13.20 16.97
N ILE A 198 2.07 12.60 15.80
CA ILE A 198 2.15 13.29 14.51
C ILE A 198 0.86 13.03 13.74
N ASP A 199 0.00 14.02 13.60
CA ASP A 199 -1.29 13.92 12.91
C ASP A 199 -1.41 14.95 11.79
N GLN A 200 -2.40 14.77 10.91
CA GLN A 200 -2.72 15.67 9.79
C GLN A 200 -1.57 15.88 8.79
N LEU A 201 -0.73 14.86 8.56
CA LEU A 201 0.30 14.89 7.49
C LEU A 201 -0.30 14.95 6.07
N ASP A 202 -1.61 14.76 5.97
CA ASP A 202 -2.44 14.89 4.78
C ASP A 202 -2.78 16.33 4.40
N GLU A 203 -2.60 17.31 5.28
CA GLU A 203 -2.84 18.72 4.96
C GLU A 203 -1.75 19.26 4.03
N GLY A 204 -2.14 19.82 2.89
CA GLY A 204 -1.21 20.26 1.84
C GLY A 204 -0.48 19.12 1.09
N PHE A 205 -0.96 17.89 1.21
CA PHE A 205 -0.43 16.72 0.51
C PHE A 205 -0.95 16.62 -0.93
N ASP A 206 -0.03 16.46 -1.88
CA ASP A 206 -0.33 16.03 -3.24
C ASP A 206 0.17 14.59 -3.46
N PRO A 207 -0.57 13.73 -4.19
CA PRO A 207 -0.17 12.35 -4.46
C PRO A 207 0.90 12.24 -5.57
N ASP A 208 1.87 13.17 -5.60
CA ASP A 208 2.99 13.18 -6.52
C ASP A 208 4.29 12.66 -5.86
N GLU A 209 5.34 12.39 -6.65
CA GLU A 209 6.61 11.89 -6.11
C GLU A 209 7.19 12.80 -5.01
N LEU A 210 6.97 14.12 -5.14
CA LEU A 210 7.41 15.11 -4.15
C LEU A 210 6.63 14.99 -2.85
N GLY A 211 5.29 15.00 -2.90
CA GLY A 211 4.43 14.91 -1.72
C GLY A 211 4.59 13.57 -0.99
N VAL A 212 4.66 12.47 -1.74
CA VAL A 212 4.92 11.14 -1.17
C VAL A 212 6.35 11.05 -0.61
N GLY A 213 7.33 11.68 -1.25
CA GLY A 213 8.70 11.78 -0.75
C GLY A 213 8.81 12.58 0.55
N LEU A 214 8.07 13.68 0.67
CA LEU A 214 8.00 14.50 1.89
C LEU A 214 7.46 13.72 3.08
N VAL A 215 6.27 13.11 2.92
CA VAL A 215 5.64 12.32 3.98
C VAL A 215 6.47 11.07 4.27
N GLY A 216 6.98 10.40 3.24
CA GLY A 216 7.87 9.25 3.40
C GLY A 216 9.11 9.60 4.21
N GLY A 217 9.74 10.75 3.93
CA GLY A 217 10.85 11.24 4.73
C GLY A 217 10.50 11.41 6.21
N PHE A 218 9.32 11.96 6.51
CA PHE A 218 8.85 12.10 7.90
C PHE A 218 8.57 10.73 8.55
N VAL A 219 7.93 9.80 7.84
CA VAL A 219 7.71 8.43 8.31
C VAL A 219 9.03 7.75 8.67
N HIS A 220 10.04 7.82 7.79
CA HIS A 220 11.36 7.25 8.07
C HIS A 220 12.09 7.98 9.20
N ALA A 221 11.90 9.29 9.35
CA ALA A 221 12.46 10.04 10.47
C ALA A 221 11.89 9.57 11.83
N ALA A 222 10.58 9.34 11.91
CA ALA A 222 9.96 8.80 13.11
C ALA A 222 10.39 7.36 13.40
N VAL A 223 10.44 6.50 12.37
CA VAL A 223 10.95 5.11 12.50
C VAL A 223 12.41 5.09 12.98
N ASP A 224 13.24 6.00 12.48
CA ASP A 224 14.62 6.16 12.94
C ASP A 224 14.68 6.56 14.41
N VAL A 225 13.89 7.55 14.83
CA VAL A 225 13.88 8.02 16.22
C VAL A 225 13.45 6.89 17.16
N ASN A 226 12.38 6.17 16.83
CA ASN A 226 11.88 5.04 17.64
C ASN A 226 12.92 3.93 17.81
N SER A 227 13.77 3.71 16.80
CA SER A 227 14.77 2.64 16.81
C SER A 227 16.13 3.06 17.37
N GLN A 228 16.49 4.34 17.27
CA GLN A 228 17.85 4.82 17.56
C GLN A 228 17.95 5.68 18.82
N VAL A 229 16.82 6.18 19.36
CA VAL A 229 16.81 7.03 20.55
C VAL A 229 15.89 6.44 21.62
N PRO A 230 16.41 5.53 22.47
CA PRO A 230 15.63 4.97 23.57
C PRO A 230 15.06 6.06 24.47
N GLY A 231 13.77 5.93 24.83
CA GLY A 231 13.04 6.95 25.58
C GLY A 231 12.28 7.95 24.71
N ILE A 232 12.37 7.86 23.38
CA ILE A 232 11.48 8.58 22.47
C ILE A 232 10.65 7.57 21.68
N GLN A 233 9.33 7.76 21.64
CA GLN A 233 8.41 6.97 20.84
C GLN A 233 7.51 7.91 20.02
N ALA A 234 7.51 7.74 18.71
CA ALA A 234 6.69 8.48 17.76
C ALA A 234 5.58 7.61 17.19
N TYR A 235 4.37 8.16 17.22
CA TYR A 235 3.20 7.63 16.53
C TYR A 235 2.83 8.60 15.40
N ILE A 236 2.58 8.06 14.21
CA ILE A 236 2.13 8.84 13.05
C ILE A 236 0.75 8.36 12.63
N PHE A 237 -0.18 9.29 12.50
CA PHE A 237 -1.51 9.07 11.98
C PHE A 237 -1.54 9.40 10.49
N LEU A 238 -1.79 8.40 9.65
CA LEU A 238 -1.77 8.52 8.20
C LEU A 238 -3.14 8.22 7.59
N ARG A 239 -3.51 8.97 6.54
CA ARG A 239 -4.59 8.56 5.65
C ARG A 239 -4.19 7.34 4.83
N ASP A 240 -5.17 6.48 4.54
CA ASP A 240 -4.97 5.24 3.77
C ASP A 240 -4.36 5.48 2.38
N ASN A 241 -4.81 6.50 1.66
CA ASN A 241 -4.29 6.83 0.33
C ASN A 241 -2.80 7.22 0.35
N ILE A 242 -2.36 7.97 1.35
CA ILE A 242 -0.95 8.32 1.56
C ILE A 242 -0.14 7.07 1.89
N PHE A 243 -0.65 6.22 2.78
CA PHE A 243 0.00 4.96 3.13
C PHE A 243 0.18 4.04 1.92
N LYS A 244 -0.82 3.96 1.03
CA LYS A 244 -0.72 3.21 -0.24
C LYS A 244 0.29 3.81 -1.20
N ALA A 245 0.31 5.13 -1.34
CA ALA A 245 1.29 5.80 -2.19
C ALA A 245 2.72 5.53 -1.71
N LEU A 246 2.94 5.48 -0.40
CA LEU A 246 4.21 5.03 0.19
C LEU A 246 4.52 3.58 -0.15
N ALA A 247 3.55 2.66 -0.04
CA ALA A 247 3.75 1.26 -0.40
C ALA A 247 4.13 1.06 -1.88
N GLN A 248 3.67 1.93 -2.77
CA GLN A 248 3.95 1.86 -4.20
C GLN A 248 5.29 2.50 -4.58
N LEU A 249 5.61 3.66 -4.02
CA LEU A 249 6.79 4.44 -4.41
C LEU A 249 8.04 4.15 -3.56
N ASP A 250 7.87 3.68 -2.32
CA ASP A 250 8.99 3.50 -1.40
C ASP A 250 9.66 2.12 -1.52
N PRO A 251 10.90 2.03 -2.05
CA PRO A 251 11.61 0.76 -2.14
C PRO A 251 11.95 0.14 -0.79
N ASP A 252 11.94 0.94 0.29
CA ASP A 252 12.23 0.49 1.66
C ASP A 252 10.96 0.16 2.47
N TYR A 253 9.77 0.20 1.86
CA TYR A 253 8.49 -0.03 2.52
C TYR A 253 8.48 -1.37 3.28
N SER A 254 8.82 -2.48 2.61
CA SER A 254 8.83 -3.81 3.22
C SER A 254 9.79 -3.97 4.40
N LYS A 255 10.83 -3.14 4.45
CA LYS A 255 11.86 -3.23 5.49
C LYS A 255 11.48 -2.42 6.74
N ASN A 256 10.95 -1.21 6.54
CA ASN A 256 10.84 -0.22 7.61
C ASN A 256 9.39 0.07 8.02
N ILE A 257 8.41 -0.19 7.13
CA ILE A 257 7.01 0.23 7.28
C ILE A 257 6.09 -0.99 7.38
N GLU A 258 6.28 -1.98 6.51
CA GLU A 258 5.45 -3.21 6.49
C GLU A 258 5.48 -3.92 7.85
N GLY A 259 4.29 -4.32 8.34
CA GLY A 259 4.12 -4.98 9.63
C GLY A 259 4.21 -4.07 10.87
N ARG A 260 4.52 -2.77 10.71
CA ARG A 260 4.66 -1.80 11.82
C ARG A 260 3.55 -0.76 11.85
N PHE A 261 2.35 -1.15 11.43
CA PHE A 261 1.18 -0.27 11.42
C PHE A 261 -0.03 -0.93 12.09
N LEU A 262 -0.92 -0.08 12.61
CA LEU A 262 -2.23 -0.42 13.13
C LEU A 262 -3.25 0.26 12.23
N ARG A 263 -4.10 -0.53 11.56
CA ARG A 263 -5.17 0.03 10.73
C ARG A 263 -6.44 0.10 11.56
N LEU A 264 -7.02 1.30 11.66
CA LEU A 264 -8.24 1.52 12.44
C LEU A 264 -9.44 0.85 11.79
N HIS A 265 -10.18 0.09 12.59
CA HIS A 265 -11.43 -0.57 12.19
C HIS A 265 -12.55 -0.24 13.18
N TRP A 266 -13.78 -0.21 12.67
CA TRP A 266 -14.99 -0.01 13.43
C TRP A 266 -16.02 -1.06 13.04
N ASP A 267 -16.47 -1.85 14.01
CA ASP A 267 -17.61 -2.75 13.86
C ASP A 267 -18.92 -2.10 14.35
N GLU A 268 -20.04 -2.80 14.14
CA GLU A 268 -21.37 -2.33 14.54
C GLU A 268 -21.43 -2.04 16.04
N HIS A 269 -20.91 -2.95 16.87
CA HIS A 269 -20.98 -2.83 18.32
C HIS A 269 -20.16 -1.64 18.82
N GLN A 270 -18.96 -1.44 18.27
CA GLN A 270 -18.11 -0.30 18.61
C GLN A 270 -18.76 1.03 18.22
N LEU A 271 -19.38 1.11 17.04
CA LEU A 271 -20.10 2.31 16.61
C LEU A 271 -21.35 2.54 17.46
N PHE A 272 -22.09 1.48 17.80
CA PHE A 272 -23.26 1.54 18.65
C PHE A 272 -22.90 2.05 20.05
N ASP A 273 -21.83 1.52 20.63
CA ASP A 273 -21.33 1.93 21.94
C ASP A 273 -20.83 3.37 21.93
N LEU A 274 -20.12 3.80 20.88
CA LEU A 274 -19.69 5.19 20.69
C LEU A 274 -20.90 6.13 20.65
N VAL A 275 -21.94 5.78 19.88
CA VAL A 275 -23.16 6.58 19.78
C VAL A 275 -23.89 6.62 21.12
N CYS A 276 -24.03 5.48 21.79
CA CYS A 276 -24.70 5.40 23.09
C CYS A 276 -23.96 6.17 24.19
N ALA A 277 -22.63 6.16 24.20
CA ALA A 277 -21.82 6.97 25.11
C ALA A 277 -22.13 8.47 24.94
N ARG A 278 -22.22 8.94 23.69
CA ARG A 278 -22.56 10.34 23.38
C ARG A 278 -24.01 10.67 23.70
N LEU A 279 -24.95 9.75 23.45
CA LEU A 279 -26.37 9.92 23.80
C LEU A 279 -26.57 10.08 25.32
N ARG A 280 -25.84 9.32 26.14
CA ARG A 280 -25.87 9.46 27.62
C ARG A 280 -25.55 10.87 28.05
N VAL A 281 -24.48 11.45 27.49
CA VAL A 281 -24.05 12.82 27.80
C VAL A 281 -25.03 13.84 27.25
N ALA A 282 -25.41 13.70 25.98
CA ALA A 282 -26.23 14.67 25.27
C ALA A 282 -27.65 14.81 25.84
N PHE A 283 -28.25 13.71 26.29
CA PHE A 283 -29.62 13.67 26.80
C PHE A 283 -29.70 13.43 28.32
N HIS A 284 -28.57 13.48 29.03
CA HIS A 284 -28.47 13.25 30.47
C HIS A 284 -29.17 11.94 30.90
N LEU A 285 -28.93 10.88 30.16
CA LEU A 285 -29.59 9.60 30.38
C LEU A 285 -28.80 8.73 31.34
N ASP A 286 -29.44 8.39 32.45
CA ASP A 286 -28.99 7.36 33.37
C ASP A 286 -29.79 6.07 33.11
N ALA A 287 -29.17 5.11 32.44
CA ALA A 287 -29.75 3.81 32.15
C ALA A 287 -28.69 2.72 32.03
N ASP A 288 -28.97 1.56 32.62
CA ASP A 288 -28.12 0.38 32.47
C ASP A 288 -28.33 -0.30 31.11
N GLY A 289 -27.27 -0.28 30.29
CA GLY A 289 -27.20 -0.93 28.97
C GLY A 289 -27.48 0.00 27.78
N ASN A 290 -26.66 -0.13 26.75
CA ASN A 290 -26.68 0.74 25.55
C ASN A 290 -27.97 0.60 24.73
N ARG A 291 -28.54 -0.61 24.65
CA ARG A 291 -29.86 -0.83 24.03
C ARG A 291 -30.99 -0.01 24.66
N LYS A 292 -30.99 0.15 25.99
CA LYS A 292 -31.99 0.98 26.67
C LYS A 292 -31.78 2.47 26.39
N ILE A 293 -30.53 2.91 26.26
CA ILE A 293 -30.20 4.29 25.89
C ILE A 293 -30.71 4.58 24.48
N TRP A 294 -30.40 3.72 23.52
CA TRP A 294 -30.88 3.83 22.14
C TRP A 294 -32.40 3.89 22.08
N ASN A 295 -33.11 2.95 22.70
CA ASN A 295 -34.57 2.88 22.68
C ASN A 295 -35.26 4.06 23.38
N ARG A 296 -34.57 4.79 24.28
CA ARG A 296 -35.08 6.04 24.86
C ARG A 296 -34.99 7.22 23.89
N CYS A 297 -34.07 7.15 22.93
CA CYS A 297 -33.81 8.18 21.94
C CYS A 297 -34.47 7.88 20.59
N THR A 298 -35.01 6.67 20.39
CA THR A 298 -35.65 6.23 19.15
C THR A 298 -37.06 5.68 19.38
N ALA A 299 -37.87 5.69 18.34
CA ALA A 299 -39.23 5.17 18.36
C ALA A 299 -39.49 4.24 17.16
N ASP A 300 -40.54 3.42 17.29
CA ASP A 300 -41.04 2.52 16.27
C ASP A 300 -39.94 1.62 15.67
N ASP A 301 -39.83 1.63 14.35
CA ASP A 301 -38.92 0.82 13.53
C ASP A 301 -37.42 1.10 13.76
N LEU A 302 -37.09 2.15 14.52
CA LEU A 302 -35.71 2.48 14.92
C LEU A 302 -35.35 1.93 16.30
N GLN A 303 -36.26 1.31 17.04
CA GLN A 303 -35.91 0.65 18.29
C GLN A 303 -35.12 -0.64 18.04
N GLU A 304 -34.39 -1.08 19.06
CA GLU A 304 -33.52 -2.25 19.03
C GLU A 304 -32.32 -2.10 18.09
N SER A 305 -31.43 -3.11 18.11
CA SER A 305 -30.21 -3.13 17.30
C SER A 305 -30.51 -3.03 15.80
N SER A 306 -31.59 -3.66 15.34
CA SER A 306 -32.02 -3.61 13.93
C SER A 306 -32.36 -2.19 13.48
N GLY A 307 -32.80 -1.32 14.39
CA GLY A 307 -33.00 0.09 14.10
C GLY A 307 -31.68 0.85 13.89
N PHE A 308 -30.64 0.53 14.67
CA PHE A 308 -29.32 1.13 14.48
C PHE A 308 -28.63 0.63 13.21
N GLU A 309 -28.78 -0.65 12.86
CA GLU A 309 -28.31 -1.21 11.60
C GLU A 309 -28.88 -0.43 10.40
N LYS A 310 -30.17 -0.05 10.43
CA LYS A 310 -30.78 0.79 9.38
C LYS A 310 -30.05 2.12 9.20
N CYS A 311 -29.57 2.73 10.30
CA CYS A 311 -28.75 3.95 10.23
C CYS A 311 -27.37 3.66 9.66
N LEU A 312 -26.67 2.62 10.14
CA LEU A 312 -25.32 2.29 9.69
C LEU A 312 -25.22 2.01 8.19
N ARG A 313 -26.25 1.41 7.59
CA ARG A 313 -26.32 1.13 6.14
C ARG A 313 -26.19 2.39 5.27
N LEU A 314 -26.53 3.57 5.80
CA LEU A 314 -26.41 4.84 5.09
C LEU A 314 -25.02 5.48 5.25
N THR A 315 -24.11 4.80 5.95
CA THR A 315 -22.76 5.28 6.28
C THR A 315 -21.71 4.35 5.68
N LEU A 316 -20.44 4.75 5.74
CA LEU A 316 -19.31 3.87 5.39
C LEU A 316 -18.71 3.23 6.66
N TRP A 317 -19.52 2.97 7.68
CA TRP A 317 -19.10 2.35 8.95
C TRP A 317 -17.97 3.12 9.65
N ARG A 318 -18.12 4.45 9.72
CA ARG A 318 -17.14 5.36 10.34
C ARG A 318 -17.82 6.22 11.41
N PRO A 319 -17.14 6.51 12.53
CA PRO A 319 -17.70 7.37 13.59
C PRO A 319 -18.22 8.70 13.08
N ARG A 320 -17.45 9.39 12.23
CA ARG A 320 -17.87 10.67 11.65
C ARG A 320 -19.17 10.55 10.86
N ASP A 321 -19.36 9.45 10.16
CA ASP A 321 -20.49 9.29 9.25
C ASP A 321 -21.78 9.02 10.02
N VAL A 322 -21.74 8.14 11.02
CA VAL A 322 -22.89 7.86 11.87
C VAL A 322 -23.25 9.08 12.73
N LEU A 323 -22.27 9.80 13.26
CA LEU A 323 -22.52 11.03 14.03
C LEU A 323 -23.12 12.13 13.16
N SER A 324 -22.64 12.30 11.93
CA SER A 324 -23.20 13.26 10.98
C SER A 324 -24.65 12.94 10.64
N LEU A 325 -24.98 11.66 10.41
CA LEU A 325 -26.33 11.20 10.16
C LEU A 325 -27.27 11.48 11.34
N LEU A 326 -26.85 11.06 12.54
CA LEU A 326 -27.69 11.17 13.72
C LEU A 326 -27.85 12.62 14.18
N ASN A 327 -26.80 13.45 14.11
CA ASN A 327 -26.91 14.88 14.44
C ASN A 327 -27.97 15.59 13.59
N GLU A 328 -27.95 15.38 12.26
CA GLU A 328 -28.92 16.00 11.36
C GLU A 328 -30.33 15.45 11.62
N ALA A 329 -30.48 14.13 11.83
CA ALA A 329 -31.76 13.52 12.15
C ALA A 329 -32.34 14.07 13.48
N PHE A 330 -31.51 14.22 14.52
CA PHE A 330 -31.93 14.83 15.78
C PHE A 330 -32.29 16.31 15.62
N TYR A 331 -31.57 17.03 14.77
CA TYR A 331 -31.88 18.42 14.46
C TYR A 331 -33.28 18.55 13.83
N ILE A 332 -33.62 17.66 12.87
CA ILE A 332 -34.95 17.62 12.24
C ILE A 332 -36.03 17.23 13.26
N ALA A 333 -35.81 16.19 14.07
CA ALA A 333 -36.74 15.77 15.11
C ALA A 333 -37.04 16.93 16.09
N GLN A 334 -36.00 17.64 16.54
CA GLN A 334 -36.11 18.81 17.42
C GLN A 334 -36.81 19.99 16.77
N LYS A 335 -36.66 20.18 15.44
CA LYS A 335 -37.39 21.22 14.69
C LYS A 335 -38.90 20.93 14.67
N GLN A 336 -39.27 19.65 14.66
CA GLN A 336 -40.65 19.19 14.73
C GLN A 336 -41.19 19.02 16.17
N GLY A 337 -40.40 19.40 17.19
CA GLY A 337 -40.80 19.32 18.60
C GLY A 337 -40.73 17.91 19.21
N ARG A 338 -40.13 16.94 18.51
CA ARG A 338 -39.91 15.58 19.00
C ARG A 338 -38.56 15.48 19.71
N GLN A 339 -38.50 14.59 20.71
CA GLN A 339 -37.25 14.26 21.44
C GLN A 339 -36.68 12.90 21.03
N THR A 340 -37.44 12.09 20.30
CA THR A 340 -37.04 10.79 19.78
C THR A 340 -36.96 10.82 18.26
N LEU A 341 -36.04 10.02 17.71
CA LEU A 341 -35.92 9.79 16.28
C LEU A 341 -36.97 8.78 15.80
N ILE A 342 -37.53 9.05 14.63
CA ILE A 342 -38.31 8.07 13.85
C ILE A 342 -37.61 7.84 12.51
N LEU A 343 -37.98 6.77 11.81
CA LEU A 343 -37.38 6.40 10.52
C LEU A 343 -37.42 7.55 9.49
N GLN A 344 -38.51 8.32 9.47
CA GLN A 344 -38.68 9.46 8.56
C GLN A 344 -37.61 10.55 8.76
N ASP A 345 -37.08 10.74 9.97
CA ASP A 345 -35.99 11.71 10.21
C ASP A 345 -34.72 11.25 9.50
N ILE A 346 -34.39 9.95 9.61
CA ILE A 346 -33.25 9.34 8.93
C ILE A 346 -33.42 9.45 7.40
N GLU A 347 -34.58 9.05 6.87
CA GLU A 347 -34.87 9.12 5.43
C GLU A 347 -34.78 10.54 4.87
N SER A 348 -35.19 11.55 5.65
CA SER A 348 -35.14 12.95 5.24
C SER A 348 -33.71 13.48 5.07
N THR A 349 -32.74 12.91 5.79
CA THR A 349 -31.31 13.29 5.72
C THR A 349 -30.50 12.42 4.76
N ALA A 350 -30.99 11.22 4.47
CA ALA A 350 -30.26 10.19 3.76
C ALA A 350 -29.75 10.63 2.38
N ARG A 351 -30.53 11.43 1.62
CA ARG A 351 -30.12 11.92 0.29
C ARG A 351 -28.95 12.90 0.36
N GLU A 352 -29.00 13.87 1.28
CA GLU A 352 -27.92 14.85 1.45
C GLU A 352 -26.63 14.18 1.89
N ILE A 353 -26.73 13.22 2.81
CA ILE A 353 -25.59 12.42 3.26
C ILE A 353 -25.05 11.57 2.12
N SER A 354 -25.91 10.89 1.36
CA SER A 354 -25.50 10.09 0.20
C SER A 354 -24.73 10.93 -0.82
N ASN A 355 -25.22 12.13 -1.14
CA ASN A 355 -24.53 13.07 -2.04
C ASN A 355 -23.16 13.48 -1.48
N THR A 356 -23.11 13.84 -0.19
CA THR A 356 -21.87 14.22 0.49
C THR A 356 -20.84 13.09 0.46
N ARG A 357 -21.27 11.82 0.65
CA ARG A 357 -20.37 10.66 0.59
C ARG A 357 -19.86 10.39 -0.81
N LEU A 358 -20.72 10.51 -1.82
CA LEU A 358 -20.30 10.36 -3.21
C LEU A 358 -19.28 11.45 -3.61
N ASP A 359 -19.51 12.68 -3.17
CA ASP A 359 -18.57 13.78 -3.37
C ASP A 359 -17.24 13.58 -2.63
N ASP A 360 -17.29 13.06 -1.40
CA ASP A 360 -16.08 12.70 -0.64
C ASP A 360 -15.28 11.59 -1.34
N LEU A 361 -15.94 10.57 -1.90
CA LEU A 361 -15.31 9.52 -2.71
C LEU A 361 -14.58 10.14 -3.91
N PHE A 362 -15.24 11.06 -4.63
CA PHE A 362 -14.61 11.75 -5.75
C PHE A 362 -13.43 12.62 -5.31
N LYS A 363 -13.56 13.39 -4.24
CA LYS A 363 -12.45 14.21 -3.72
C LYS A 363 -11.26 13.35 -3.32
N GLU A 364 -11.49 12.16 -2.76
CA GLU A 364 -10.44 11.25 -2.31
C GLU A 364 -9.66 10.62 -3.48
N TYR A 365 -10.34 10.29 -4.59
CA TYR A 365 -9.76 9.46 -5.64
C TYR A 365 -9.63 10.12 -7.01
N VAL A 366 -10.28 11.25 -7.30
CA VAL A 366 -10.27 11.85 -8.65
C VAL A 366 -8.88 12.26 -9.14
N VAL A 367 -7.96 12.57 -8.23
CA VAL A 367 -6.56 12.89 -8.61
C VAL A 367 -5.84 11.65 -9.11
N ILE A 368 -6.13 10.48 -8.52
CA ILE A 368 -5.49 9.20 -8.85
C ILE A 368 -6.25 8.50 -9.98
N ILE A 369 -7.57 8.63 -10.02
CA ILE A 369 -8.50 8.01 -10.96
C ILE A 369 -9.42 9.11 -11.52
N PRO A 370 -8.96 9.96 -12.46
CA PRO A 370 -9.78 11.05 -13.01
C PRO A 370 -11.09 10.60 -13.64
N VAL A 371 -11.10 9.41 -14.24
CA VAL A 371 -12.25 8.80 -14.91
C VAL A 371 -13.28 8.20 -13.93
N LEU A 372 -13.06 8.28 -12.62
CA LEU A 372 -13.96 7.72 -11.60
C LEU A 372 -15.40 8.27 -11.67
N LYS A 373 -15.55 9.57 -11.94
CA LYS A 373 -16.87 10.22 -12.08
C LYS A 373 -17.66 9.68 -13.29
N PRO A 374 -17.07 9.62 -14.50
CA PRO A 374 -17.68 8.91 -15.63
C PRO A 374 -18.01 7.44 -15.33
N MET A 375 -17.08 6.70 -14.70
CA MET A 375 -17.28 5.28 -14.39
C MET A 375 -18.45 5.03 -13.45
N THR A 376 -18.53 5.78 -12.35
CA THR A 376 -19.66 5.66 -11.41
C THR A 376 -20.97 6.09 -12.07
N SER A 377 -20.95 7.16 -12.88
CA SER A 377 -22.12 7.63 -13.64
C SER A 377 -22.73 6.58 -14.57
N ALA A 378 -21.93 5.63 -15.09
CA ALA A 378 -22.42 4.51 -15.90
C ALA A 378 -23.44 3.61 -15.18
N PHE A 379 -23.51 3.70 -13.84
CA PHE A 379 -24.44 2.94 -13.01
C PHE A 379 -25.66 3.75 -12.54
N ARG A 380 -25.73 5.05 -12.83
CA ARG A 380 -26.83 5.94 -12.38
C ARG A 380 -28.18 5.46 -12.93
N LYS A 381 -29.25 5.57 -12.13
CA LYS A 381 -30.61 5.09 -12.47
C LYS A 381 -30.74 3.58 -12.76
N GLY A 382 -29.69 2.79 -12.47
CA GLY A 382 -29.70 1.35 -12.64
C GLY A 382 -30.15 0.59 -11.39
N ASN A 383 -30.20 -0.73 -11.52
CA ASN A 383 -30.32 -1.65 -10.37
C ASN A 383 -29.03 -1.59 -9.52
N PRO A 384 -29.10 -1.49 -8.17
CA PRO A 384 -27.93 -1.56 -7.31
C PRO A 384 -27.25 -2.93 -7.28
N GLU A 385 -28.02 -4.02 -7.45
CA GLU A 385 -27.47 -5.38 -7.57
C GLU A 385 -27.39 -5.74 -9.06
N ILE A 386 -26.19 -6.07 -9.52
CA ILE A 386 -25.90 -6.41 -10.91
C ILE A 386 -24.93 -7.57 -10.99
N THR A 387 -24.94 -8.29 -12.10
CA THR A 387 -23.90 -9.29 -12.37
C THR A 387 -22.61 -8.64 -12.85
N TYR A 388 -21.48 -9.31 -12.66
CA TYR A 388 -20.19 -8.89 -13.20
C TYR A 388 -20.25 -8.69 -14.73
N LYS A 389 -21.00 -9.55 -15.43
CA LYS A 389 -21.25 -9.40 -16.87
C LYS A 389 -21.95 -8.08 -17.20
N GLU A 390 -23.08 -7.78 -16.56
CA GLU A 390 -23.82 -6.53 -16.79
C GLU A 390 -22.99 -5.29 -16.42
N ALA A 391 -22.22 -5.35 -15.33
CA ALA A 391 -21.29 -4.28 -14.96
C ALA A 391 -20.23 -4.04 -16.03
N THR A 392 -19.72 -5.12 -16.63
CA THR A 392 -18.73 -5.06 -17.72
C THR A 392 -19.36 -4.41 -18.95
N GLU A 393 -20.55 -4.83 -19.35
CA GLU A 393 -21.29 -4.28 -20.49
C GLU A 393 -21.58 -2.76 -20.32
N ARG A 394 -21.93 -2.33 -19.10
CA ARG A 394 -22.13 -0.89 -18.81
C ARG A 394 -20.85 -0.08 -18.97
N LEU A 395 -19.72 -0.61 -18.49
CA LEU A 395 -18.43 0.06 -18.67
C LEU A 395 -17.93 -0.04 -20.12
N GLU A 396 -18.22 -1.11 -20.86
CA GLU A 396 -17.92 -1.21 -22.28
C GLU A 396 -18.54 -0.07 -23.09
N TYR A 397 -19.78 0.33 -22.78
CA TYR A 397 -20.39 1.51 -23.42
C TYR A 397 -19.57 2.77 -23.17
N LEU A 398 -19.09 2.98 -21.93
CA LEU A 398 -18.24 4.11 -21.58
C LEU A 398 -16.88 4.08 -22.29
N PHE A 399 -16.27 2.90 -22.43
CA PHE A 399 -15.02 2.69 -23.15
C PHE A 399 -15.16 2.87 -24.67
N ASN A 400 -16.39 2.86 -25.20
CA ASN A 400 -16.69 3.08 -26.61
C ASN A 400 -17.24 4.49 -26.90
N ASP A 401 -17.52 5.30 -25.86
CA ASP A 401 -17.99 6.68 -26.02
C ASP A 401 -16.81 7.59 -26.42
N SER A 402 -16.79 8.03 -27.68
CA SER A 402 -15.70 8.82 -28.24
C SER A 402 -15.49 10.18 -27.54
N ALA A 403 -16.52 10.77 -26.97
CA ALA A 403 -16.40 12.04 -26.24
C ALA A 403 -15.73 11.82 -24.88
N VAL A 404 -16.12 10.75 -24.16
CA VAL A 404 -15.53 10.41 -22.87
C VAL A 404 -14.10 9.90 -23.04
N VAL A 405 -13.87 8.98 -23.98
CA VAL A 405 -12.53 8.46 -24.28
C VAL A 405 -11.60 9.58 -24.75
N GLY A 406 -12.10 10.53 -25.55
CA GLY A 406 -11.32 11.70 -25.95
C GLY A 406 -10.91 12.60 -24.77
N ALA A 407 -11.80 12.78 -23.78
CA ALA A 407 -11.52 13.58 -22.59
C ALA A 407 -10.57 12.90 -21.58
N TYR A 408 -10.54 11.56 -21.54
CA TYR A 408 -9.77 10.75 -20.57
C TYR A 408 -8.86 9.71 -21.24
N GLN A 409 -8.26 10.06 -22.38
CA GLN A 409 -7.57 9.11 -23.25
C GLN A 409 -6.41 8.38 -22.53
N ARG A 410 -5.67 9.09 -21.67
CA ARG A 410 -4.55 8.52 -20.91
C ARG A 410 -5.03 7.53 -19.87
N GLU A 411 -6.13 7.85 -19.20
CA GLU A 411 -6.69 7.07 -18.11
C GLU A 411 -7.30 5.75 -18.63
N PHE A 412 -8.01 5.79 -19.76
CA PHE A 412 -8.50 4.55 -20.40
C PHE A 412 -7.37 3.68 -20.92
N ALA A 413 -6.27 4.27 -21.40
CA ALA A 413 -5.08 3.52 -21.80
C ALA A 413 -4.41 2.82 -20.60
N ILE A 414 -4.42 3.44 -19.41
CA ILE A 414 -3.89 2.87 -18.16
C ILE A 414 -4.82 1.81 -17.57
N LEU A 415 -6.14 2.02 -17.63
CA LEU A 415 -7.11 1.03 -17.15
C LEU A 415 -7.11 -0.23 -18.02
N GLU A 416 -6.73 -0.13 -19.30
CA GLU A 416 -6.62 -1.22 -20.28
C GLU A 416 -7.95 -1.91 -20.65
N SER A 417 -8.91 -2.05 -19.73
CA SER A 417 -10.15 -2.79 -19.95
C SER A 417 -11.30 -2.42 -18.99
N PRO A 418 -12.57 -2.66 -19.37
CA PRO A 418 -13.73 -2.54 -18.49
C PRO A 418 -13.62 -3.37 -17.20
N GLN A 419 -12.98 -4.54 -17.27
CA GLN A 419 -12.77 -5.44 -16.13
C GLN A 419 -11.86 -4.83 -15.07
N GLU A 420 -10.77 -4.17 -15.48
CA GLU A 420 -9.94 -3.38 -14.57
C GLU A 420 -10.70 -2.15 -14.03
N GLY A 421 -11.64 -1.61 -14.82
CA GLY A 421 -12.59 -0.61 -14.34
C GLY A 421 -13.42 -1.10 -13.16
N ILE A 422 -13.98 -2.30 -13.23
CA ILE A 422 -14.74 -2.92 -12.12
C ILE A 422 -13.83 -3.15 -10.91
N ARG A 423 -12.61 -3.68 -11.12
CA ARG A 423 -11.62 -3.87 -10.04
C ARG A 423 -11.31 -2.54 -9.34
N THR A 424 -11.21 -1.47 -10.11
CA THR A 424 -10.97 -0.11 -9.60
C THR A 424 -12.15 0.37 -8.75
N LEU A 425 -13.40 0.22 -9.24
CA LEU A 425 -14.61 0.59 -8.49
C LEU A 425 -14.78 -0.23 -7.20
N TYR A 426 -14.40 -1.51 -7.22
CA TYR A 426 -14.34 -2.34 -6.03
C TYR A 426 -13.30 -1.81 -5.03
N SER A 427 -12.08 -1.50 -5.50
CA SER A 427 -10.98 -1.08 -4.64
C SER A 427 -11.20 0.25 -3.89
N VAL A 428 -12.09 1.10 -4.41
CA VAL A 428 -12.46 2.39 -3.80
C VAL A 428 -13.73 2.31 -2.95
N GLY A 429 -14.35 1.12 -2.86
CA GLY A 429 -15.55 0.88 -2.06
C GLY A 429 -16.84 1.34 -2.71
N PHE A 430 -16.85 1.57 -4.03
CA PHE A 430 -18.08 1.87 -4.76
C PHE A 430 -18.88 0.59 -5.03
N LEU A 431 -18.18 -0.50 -5.38
CA LEU A 431 -18.77 -1.84 -5.58
C LEU A 431 -18.32 -2.80 -4.49
N GLY A 432 -19.21 -3.69 -4.08
CA GLY A 432 -18.96 -4.86 -3.25
C GLY A 432 -19.25 -6.13 -4.03
N ILE A 433 -18.71 -7.26 -3.57
CA ILE A 433 -18.81 -8.57 -4.24
C ILE A 433 -19.49 -9.53 -3.29
N LYS A 434 -20.46 -10.30 -3.79
CA LYS A 434 -21.08 -11.36 -3.01
C LYS A 434 -20.08 -12.50 -2.78
N ASP A 435 -19.70 -12.72 -1.54
CA ASP A 435 -18.90 -13.86 -1.13
C ASP A 435 -19.74 -15.14 -1.19
N SER A 436 -19.18 -16.15 -1.82
CA SER A 436 -19.80 -17.47 -1.98
C SER A 436 -19.90 -18.26 -0.68
N ALA A 437 -19.07 -17.97 0.33
CA ALA A 437 -19.07 -18.70 1.60
C ALA A 437 -20.07 -18.11 2.60
N SER A 438 -20.05 -16.80 2.81
CA SER A 438 -20.94 -16.09 3.74
C SER A 438 -22.28 -15.69 3.15
N SER A 439 -22.42 -15.69 1.81
CA SER A 439 -23.53 -15.04 1.09
C SER A 439 -23.63 -13.54 1.37
N ALA A 440 -22.59 -12.92 1.93
CA ALA A 440 -22.55 -11.49 2.18
C ALA A 440 -21.79 -10.74 1.07
N PHE A 441 -22.21 -9.53 0.75
CA PHE A 441 -21.47 -8.55 -0.03
C PHE A 441 -20.33 -7.97 0.79
N VAL A 442 -19.12 -8.20 0.30
CA VAL A 442 -17.88 -7.67 0.85
C VAL A 442 -17.47 -6.43 0.07
N PHE A 443 -17.23 -5.33 0.76
CA PHE A 443 -16.72 -4.08 0.18
C PHE A 443 -15.27 -3.84 0.56
N CYS A 444 -14.47 -3.35 -0.39
CA CYS A 444 -13.08 -2.99 -0.15
C CYS A 444 -12.92 -1.47 -0.18
N HIS A 445 -12.45 -0.90 0.92
CA HIS A 445 -12.25 0.54 1.04
C HIS A 445 -10.77 0.95 1.03
N ASP A 446 -9.87 -0.04 1.00
CA ASP A 446 -8.45 0.11 1.22
C ASP A 446 -7.61 -0.12 -0.05
N GLY A 447 -8.22 -0.06 -1.24
CA GLY A 447 -7.51 -0.12 -2.52
C GLY A 447 -7.00 -1.50 -2.90
N ARG A 448 -7.31 -2.54 -2.11
CA ARG A 448 -6.97 -3.91 -2.47
C ARG A 448 -7.71 -4.31 -3.74
N ARG A 449 -7.04 -5.15 -4.53
CA ARG A 449 -7.70 -5.88 -5.60
C ARG A 449 -8.46 -7.07 -4.99
N PRO A 450 -9.59 -7.47 -5.56
CA PRO A 450 -10.29 -8.65 -5.11
C PRO A 450 -9.36 -9.87 -5.21
N ALA A 451 -9.31 -10.68 -4.15
CA ALA A 451 -8.43 -11.86 -4.08
C ALA A 451 -8.80 -12.93 -5.12
N LYS A 452 -10.06 -12.91 -5.58
CA LYS A 452 -10.64 -13.86 -6.54
C LYS A 452 -10.82 -13.24 -7.91
N GLU A 453 -10.60 -14.03 -8.96
CA GLU A 453 -11.00 -13.67 -10.32
C GLU A 453 -12.52 -13.74 -10.48
N PHE A 454 -13.10 -12.67 -11.00
CA PHE A 454 -14.52 -12.56 -11.27
C PHE A 454 -15.00 -13.56 -12.30
N GLN A 455 -16.12 -14.21 -12.00
CA GLN A 455 -16.92 -14.97 -12.96
C GLN A 455 -18.07 -14.09 -13.49
N PRO A 456 -18.55 -14.31 -14.74
CA PRO A 456 -19.62 -13.52 -15.33
C PRO A 456 -20.90 -13.40 -14.48
N GLN A 457 -21.23 -14.46 -13.75
CA GLN A 457 -22.40 -14.56 -12.89
C GLN A 457 -22.20 -14.06 -11.45
N ASP A 458 -20.97 -13.65 -11.08
CA ASP A 458 -20.72 -13.12 -9.75
C ASP A 458 -21.57 -11.85 -9.53
N LYS A 459 -22.21 -11.77 -8.36
CA LYS A 459 -23.08 -10.65 -8.01
C LYS A 459 -22.26 -9.52 -7.41
N LEU A 460 -22.52 -8.31 -7.89
CA LEU A 460 -21.96 -7.07 -7.42
C LEU A 460 -23.06 -6.18 -6.83
N LEU A 461 -22.73 -5.42 -5.79
CA LEU A 461 -23.63 -4.47 -5.16
C LEU A 461 -22.97 -3.08 -5.15
N ILE A 462 -23.68 -2.06 -5.63
CA ILE A 462 -23.27 -0.68 -5.39
C ILE A 462 -23.47 -0.38 -3.91
N HIS A 463 -22.48 0.24 -3.26
CA HIS A 463 -22.56 0.47 -1.81
C HIS A 463 -23.85 1.26 -1.44
N PRO A 464 -24.64 0.81 -0.46
CA PRO A 464 -25.93 1.42 -0.09
C PRO A 464 -25.90 2.92 0.17
N CYS A 465 -24.82 3.42 0.76
CA CYS A 465 -24.66 4.84 1.04
C CYS A 465 -24.69 5.73 -0.21
N TYR A 466 -24.53 5.19 -1.43
CA TYR A 466 -24.57 5.95 -2.68
C TYR A 466 -25.90 5.88 -3.43
N TRP A 467 -26.84 5.03 -2.99
CA TRP A 467 -28.04 4.72 -3.79
C TRP A 467 -28.89 5.94 -4.10
N MET A 468 -29.11 6.80 -3.11
CA MET A 468 -29.91 8.01 -3.29
C MET A 468 -29.20 9.05 -4.15
N ALA A 469 -27.88 9.20 -4.04
CA ALA A 469 -27.09 10.10 -4.88
C ALA A 469 -27.02 9.65 -6.35
N MET A 470 -27.09 8.33 -6.57
CA MET A 470 -27.05 7.66 -7.87
C MET A 470 -28.43 7.43 -8.48
N ASP A 471 -29.50 7.88 -7.83
CA ASP A 471 -30.90 7.70 -8.25
C ASP A 471 -31.25 6.24 -8.62
N LEU A 472 -30.70 5.26 -7.89
CA LEU A 472 -30.86 3.84 -8.23
C LEU A 472 -32.31 3.36 -8.07
N THR A 473 -32.66 2.29 -8.77
CA THR A 473 -34.06 1.79 -8.82
C THR A 473 -34.58 1.29 -7.47
N LYS A 474 -33.69 0.90 -6.56
CA LYS A 474 -34.01 0.57 -5.17
C LYS A 474 -33.44 1.67 -4.27
N THR A 475 -34.27 2.17 -3.36
CA THR A 475 -33.88 3.24 -2.41
C THR A 475 -33.84 2.74 -0.95
N THR A 476 -34.35 1.54 -0.70
CA THR A 476 -34.45 0.91 0.61
C THR A 476 -33.95 -0.53 0.53
N LEU A 477 -33.05 -0.96 1.42
CA LEU A 477 -32.66 -2.37 1.57
C LEU A 477 -33.63 -3.10 2.48
N ASP A 478 -33.95 -4.34 2.12
CA ASP A 478 -34.66 -5.24 3.03
C ASP A 478 -33.74 -5.66 4.18
N ALA A 479 -34.31 -6.01 5.33
CA ALA A 479 -33.52 -6.30 6.54
C ALA A 479 -32.53 -7.46 6.36
N GLU A 480 -32.92 -8.49 5.59
CA GLU A 480 -32.10 -9.67 5.30
C GLU A 480 -30.92 -9.36 4.38
N GLU A 481 -31.13 -8.61 3.29
CA GLU A 481 -30.07 -8.22 2.34
C GLU A 481 -29.00 -7.33 2.98
N ALA A 482 -29.34 -6.65 4.07
CA ALA A 482 -28.43 -5.76 4.74
C ALA A 482 -27.62 -6.43 5.86
N ALA A 483 -28.12 -7.54 6.43
CA ALA A 483 -27.29 -8.42 7.26
C ALA A 483 -26.20 -9.11 6.43
N GLU A 484 -26.43 -9.20 5.11
CA GLU A 484 -25.47 -9.66 4.12
C GLU A 484 -24.45 -8.58 3.72
N ILE A 485 -24.24 -7.46 4.41
CA ILE A 485 -23.24 -6.45 4.01
C ILE A 485 -22.09 -6.38 5.01
N HIS A 486 -20.88 -6.69 4.54
CA HIS A 486 -19.65 -6.55 5.29
C HIS A 486 -18.74 -5.50 4.63
N ASP A 487 -18.60 -4.35 5.28
CA ASP A 487 -17.53 -3.40 4.99
C ASP A 487 -16.23 -3.97 5.60
N GLU A 488 -15.54 -4.82 4.84
CA GLU A 488 -14.25 -5.35 5.28
C GLU A 488 -13.22 -4.21 5.40
N TYR A 489 -12.73 -4.03 6.62
CA TYR A 489 -11.44 -3.39 6.88
C TYR A 489 -10.39 -4.42 7.33
N GLU A 490 -10.80 -5.65 7.63
CA GLU A 490 -9.93 -6.75 8.01
C GLU A 490 -9.40 -7.48 6.78
N VAL A 491 -8.09 -7.39 6.57
CA VAL A 491 -7.30 -8.63 6.55
C VAL A 491 -6.14 -8.30 7.49
N GLU A 492 -5.99 -9.09 8.57
CA GLU A 492 -4.66 -9.35 9.13
C GLU A 492 -3.74 -9.53 7.94
N ILE A 493 -2.59 -8.86 7.86
CA ILE A 493 -1.60 -9.28 6.86
C ILE A 493 -1.10 -10.68 7.28
N PHE A 494 -1.91 -11.71 7.16
CA PHE A 494 -1.45 -12.89 6.49
C PHE A 494 -1.03 -12.38 5.13
N SER A 495 0.27 -12.30 4.94
CA SER A 495 0.77 -12.52 3.60
C SER A 495 0.16 -13.87 3.19
N GLU A 496 -0.93 -13.88 2.42
CA GLU A 496 -1.33 -15.03 1.61
C GLU A 496 -0.39 -15.14 0.41
N ALA A 497 0.51 -14.17 0.21
CA ALA A 497 1.56 -14.22 -0.80
C ALA A 497 2.44 -15.49 -0.73
N PRO A 498 2.84 -16.05 0.43
CA PRO A 498 3.55 -17.32 0.53
C PRO A 498 2.61 -18.49 0.25
N GLU A 499 1.40 -18.56 0.79
CA GLU A 499 0.50 -19.70 0.59
C GLU A 499 -0.05 -19.80 -0.84
N ILE A 500 -0.43 -18.68 -1.46
CA ILE A 500 -0.82 -18.60 -2.88
C ILE A 500 0.37 -18.92 -3.77
N ARG A 501 1.57 -18.40 -3.44
CA ARG A 501 2.82 -18.73 -4.15
C ARG A 501 3.15 -20.21 -4.01
N ASP A 502 3.03 -20.79 -2.82
CA ASP A 502 3.31 -22.19 -2.53
C ASP A 502 2.29 -23.11 -3.20
N ARG A 503 1.02 -22.72 -3.25
CA ARG A 503 -0.04 -23.40 -4.00
C ARG A 503 0.22 -23.33 -5.50
N ARG A 504 0.57 -22.17 -6.05
CA ARG A 504 0.91 -21.99 -7.48
C ARG A 504 2.18 -22.76 -7.86
N ILE A 505 3.21 -22.76 -7.02
CA ILE A 505 4.44 -23.54 -7.24
C ILE A 505 4.14 -25.04 -7.17
N SER A 506 3.30 -25.49 -6.23
CA SER A 506 2.90 -26.90 -6.12
C SER A 506 2.06 -27.36 -7.30
N GLN A 507 1.15 -26.53 -7.79
CA GLN A 507 0.38 -26.80 -9.02
C GLN A 507 1.30 -26.85 -10.25
N LEU A 508 2.28 -25.95 -10.36
CA LEU A 508 3.21 -25.95 -11.49
C LEU A 508 4.08 -27.21 -11.50
N HIS A 509 4.52 -27.69 -10.34
CA HIS A 509 5.23 -28.97 -10.23
C HIS A 509 4.35 -30.14 -10.68
N GLY A 510 3.13 -30.27 -10.13
CA GLY A 510 2.23 -31.37 -10.47
C GLY A 510 1.74 -31.36 -11.91
N LYS A 511 1.80 -30.22 -12.62
CA LYS A 511 1.50 -30.14 -14.05
C LYS A 511 2.60 -30.77 -14.92
N LEU A 512 3.89 -30.60 -14.57
CA LEU A 512 4.99 -31.12 -15.38
C LEU A 512 4.93 -32.65 -15.53
N ASP A 513 4.59 -33.35 -14.45
CA ASP A 513 4.50 -34.81 -14.42
C ASP A 513 3.40 -35.36 -15.34
N LYS A 514 2.42 -34.52 -15.70
CA LYS A 514 1.30 -34.89 -16.57
C LYS A 514 1.56 -34.60 -18.04
N ILE A 515 2.60 -33.85 -18.39
CA ILE A 515 2.91 -33.46 -19.78
C ILE A 515 3.70 -34.58 -20.48
N PRO A 516 3.14 -35.24 -21.52
CA PRO A 516 3.82 -36.26 -22.30
C PRO A 516 5.13 -35.74 -22.90
N ILE A 517 6.18 -36.56 -22.97
CA ILE A 517 7.44 -36.19 -23.64
C ILE A 517 7.26 -36.34 -25.16
N GLY A 518 7.82 -35.42 -25.93
CA GLY A 518 7.74 -35.40 -27.39
C GLY A 518 6.74 -34.35 -27.90
N ASN A 519 6.40 -34.46 -29.19
CA ASN A 519 5.56 -33.48 -29.87
C ASN A 519 4.14 -33.38 -29.30
N GLU A 520 3.61 -34.48 -28.75
CA GLU A 520 2.26 -34.55 -28.16
C GLU A 520 2.09 -33.56 -27.00
N GLY A 521 3.10 -33.40 -26.14
CA GLY A 521 3.08 -32.45 -25.03
C GLY A 521 3.85 -31.14 -25.28
N ALA A 522 4.28 -30.86 -26.51
CA ALA A 522 5.20 -29.75 -26.78
C ALA A 522 4.60 -28.38 -26.42
N ILE A 523 3.34 -28.12 -26.81
CA ILE A 523 2.65 -26.85 -26.52
C ILE A 523 2.44 -26.67 -25.02
N GLU A 524 2.01 -27.72 -24.31
CA GLU A 524 1.81 -27.68 -22.87
C GLU A 524 3.14 -27.45 -22.12
N PHE A 525 4.23 -28.04 -22.63
CA PHE A 525 5.57 -27.86 -22.09
C PHE A 525 6.11 -26.45 -22.34
N GLU A 526 5.85 -25.84 -23.50
CA GLU A 526 6.17 -24.43 -23.79
C GLU A 526 5.47 -23.48 -22.82
N GLU A 527 4.17 -23.66 -22.60
CA GLU A 527 3.44 -22.87 -21.60
C GLU A 527 3.95 -23.10 -20.18
N TRP A 528 4.32 -24.35 -19.86
CA TRP A 528 4.92 -24.68 -18.57
C TRP A 528 6.25 -23.95 -18.38
N CYS A 529 7.12 -23.96 -19.40
CA CYS A 529 8.40 -23.27 -19.41
C CYS A 529 8.23 -21.75 -19.29
N LEU A 530 7.27 -21.16 -20.02
CA LEU A 530 6.92 -19.75 -19.89
C LEU A 530 6.59 -19.38 -18.44
N ARG A 531 5.72 -20.16 -17.79
CA ARG A 531 5.34 -19.95 -16.39
C ARG A 531 6.54 -20.13 -15.45
N ALA A 532 7.38 -21.14 -15.67
CA ALA A 532 8.57 -21.40 -14.88
C ALA A 532 9.61 -20.28 -14.99
N VAL A 533 9.87 -19.77 -16.20
CA VAL A 533 10.76 -18.63 -16.48
C VAL A 533 10.22 -17.35 -15.81
N ARG A 534 8.92 -17.06 -15.97
CA ARG A 534 8.26 -15.92 -15.32
C ARG A 534 8.43 -15.94 -13.81
N ILE A 535 8.28 -17.10 -13.17
CA ILE A 535 8.38 -17.21 -11.71
C ILE A 535 9.84 -17.20 -11.24
N CYS A 536 10.73 -17.94 -11.90
CA CYS A 536 12.12 -18.07 -11.47
C CYS A 536 12.92 -16.77 -11.69
N PHE A 537 12.56 -15.96 -12.67
CA PHE A 537 13.33 -14.78 -13.06
C PHE A 537 12.50 -13.48 -13.08
N SER A 538 11.41 -13.41 -12.31
CA SER A 538 10.47 -12.26 -12.25
C SER A 538 11.11 -10.92 -11.88
N GLY A 539 12.23 -10.93 -11.16
CA GLY A 539 12.98 -9.72 -10.82
C GLY A 539 13.76 -9.17 -12.02
N PRO A 540 14.78 -9.90 -12.51
CA PRO A 540 15.69 -9.41 -13.55
C PRO A 540 15.13 -9.46 -14.98
N LEU A 541 14.12 -10.29 -15.26
CA LEU A 541 13.51 -10.43 -16.58
C LEU A 541 12.07 -9.90 -16.59
N ARG A 542 11.75 -9.06 -17.57
CA ARG A 542 10.40 -8.49 -17.79
C ARG A 542 9.89 -8.84 -19.19
N ASN A 543 8.61 -8.60 -19.44
CA ASN A 543 7.96 -8.86 -20.74
C ASN A 543 8.25 -10.26 -21.27
N VAL A 544 8.09 -11.28 -20.41
CA VAL A 544 8.33 -12.67 -20.80
C VAL A 544 7.14 -13.14 -21.64
N GLU A 545 7.36 -13.28 -22.94
CA GLU A 545 6.32 -13.56 -23.94
C GLU A 545 6.57 -14.88 -24.65
N LEU A 546 5.47 -15.56 -25.00
CA LEU A 546 5.47 -16.78 -25.77
C LEU A 546 5.24 -16.44 -27.25
N HIS A 547 6.21 -16.78 -28.08
CA HIS A 547 6.23 -16.50 -29.51
C HIS A 547 5.95 -15.04 -29.85
N PRO A 548 6.85 -14.10 -29.51
CA PRO A 548 6.67 -12.68 -29.83
C PRO A 548 6.71 -12.39 -31.35
N ASN A 549 7.19 -13.33 -32.16
CA ASN A 549 7.35 -13.21 -33.61
C ASN A 549 6.54 -14.28 -34.38
N LYS A 550 5.26 -14.45 -34.05
CA LYS A 550 4.39 -15.52 -34.60
C LYS A 550 4.32 -15.55 -36.13
N ASP A 551 4.48 -14.40 -36.78
CA ASP A 551 4.37 -14.26 -38.24
C ASP A 551 5.71 -14.47 -38.98
N ALA A 552 6.81 -14.69 -38.25
CA ALA A 552 8.13 -14.90 -38.85
C ALA A 552 8.40 -16.39 -39.14
N PRO A 553 9.14 -16.72 -40.22
CA PRO A 553 9.47 -18.11 -40.59
C PRO A 553 10.32 -18.84 -39.54
N GLN A 554 10.99 -18.08 -38.66
CA GLN A 554 11.79 -18.58 -37.55
C GLN A 554 11.16 -18.16 -36.23
N ARG A 555 10.21 -18.98 -35.75
CA ARG A 555 9.45 -18.71 -34.52
C ARG A 555 10.34 -18.97 -33.30
N ARG A 556 10.43 -17.98 -32.41
CA ARG A 556 11.11 -18.09 -31.12
C ARG A 556 10.12 -18.57 -30.06
N ASP A 557 10.57 -19.38 -29.11
CA ASP A 557 9.65 -19.96 -28.12
C ASP A 557 9.33 -18.97 -27.00
N VAL A 558 10.27 -18.70 -26.10
CA VAL A 558 10.09 -17.72 -25.02
C VAL A 558 11.16 -16.63 -25.11
N VAL A 559 10.74 -15.36 -25.08
CA VAL A 559 11.64 -14.20 -25.10
C VAL A 559 11.33 -13.31 -23.90
N ALA A 560 12.38 -12.77 -23.30
CA ALA A 560 12.25 -11.85 -22.16
C ALA A 560 13.19 -10.65 -22.29
N SER A 561 12.73 -9.48 -21.87
CA SER A 561 13.56 -8.28 -21.77
C SER A 561 14.41 -8.32 -20.49
N ASN A 562 15.75 -8.25 -20.65
CA ASN A 562 16.70 -8.26 -19.55
C ASN A 562 16.88 -6.86 -18.96
N GLN A 563 16.45 -6.70 -17.70
CA GLN A 563 16.54 -5.48 -16.90
C GLN A 563 17.45 -5.69 -15.68
N GLY A 564 18.33 -6.69 -15.73
CA GLY A 564 19.23 -7.02 -14.62
C GLY A 564 20.24 -5.90 -14.33
N GLU A 565 20.10 -5.24 -13.17
CA GLU A 565 21.02 -4.18 -12.72
C GLU A 565 22.25 -4.72 -11.98
N LYS A 566 22.20 -5.96 -11.46
CA LYS A 566 23.29 -6.61 -10.72
C LYS A 566 23.37 -8.12 -10.97
N GLY A 567 24.48 -8.72 -10.54
CA GLY A 567 24.71 -10.16 -10.53
C GLY A 567 24.62 -10.84 -11.89
N ALA A 568 24.01 -12.03 -11.95
CA ALA A 568 24.08 -12.92 -13.11
C ALA A 568 23.47 -12.30 -14.38
N TRP A 569 22.34 -11.61 -14.25
CA TRP A 569 21.63 -11.04 -15.40
C TRP A 569 22.23 -9.73 -15.90
N ARG A 570 22.87 -8.95 -15.00
CA ARG A 570 23.73 -7.83 -15.41
C ARG A 570 24.92 -8.33 -16.21
N ARG A 571 25.52 -9.45 -15.80
CA ARG A 571 26.58 -10.13 -16.57
C ARG A 571 26.08 -10.59 -17.94
N VAL A 572 24.89 -11.18 -18.03
CA VAL A 572 24.25 -11.54 -19.32
C VAL A 572 24.06 -10.30 -20.21
N LEU A 573 23.63 -9.18 -19.65
CA LEU A 573 23.44 -7.92 -20.37
C LEU A 573 24.77 -7.31 -20.84
N ASP A 574 25.79 -7.27 -19.97
CA ASP A 574 27.04 -6.55 -20.21
C ASP A 574 28.05 -7.37 -21.01
N ASP A 575 28.28 -8.63 -20.64
CA ASP A 575 29.32 -9.47 -21.25
C ASP A 575 28.85 -10.03 -22.59
N TYR A 576 27.56 -10.41 -22.68
CA TYR A 576 26.99 -11.07 -23.85
C TYR A 576 26.09 -10.17 -24.69
N LYS A 577 25.88 -8.91 -24.25
CA LYS A 577 25.05 -7.91 -24.95
C LYS A 577 23.59 -8.36 -25.17
N CYS A 578 23.07 -9.20 -24.29
CA CYS A 578 21.71 -9.73 -24.39
C CYS A 578 20.71 -8.83 -23.68
N ARG A 579 20.09 -7.91 -24.45
CA ARG A 579 18.94 -7.11 -23.99
C ARG A 579 17.64 -7.90 -24.06
N GLN A 580 17.52 -8.79 -25.05
CA GLN A 580 16.42 -9.74 -25.21
C GLN A 580 16.97 -11.16 -25.03
N VAL A 581 16.55 -11.85 -23.99
CA VAL A 581 17.00 -13.21 -23.65
C VAL A 581 16.05 -14.21 -24.28
N ILE A 582 16.61 -15.17 -25.00
CA ILE A 582 15.85 -16.25 -25.65
C ILE A 582 15.96 -17.52 -24.81
N PHE A 583 14.80 -18.15 -24.58
CA PHE A 583 14.66 -19.50 -24.07
C PHE A 583 13.96 -20.35 -25.13
N GLU A 584 14.74 -21.15 -25.84
CA GLU A 584 14.23 -22.14 -26.79
C GLU A 584 13.78 -23.38 -26.02
N VAL A 585 12.61 -23.92 -26.32
CA VAL A 585 11.98 -24.99 -25.54
C VAL A 585 11.93 -26.26 -26.38
N LYS A 586 12.44 -27.37 -25.81
CA LYS A 586 12.40 -28.69 -26.45
C LYS A 586 11.87 -29.72 -25.47
N ASN A 587 10.65 -30.20 -25.72
CA ASN A 587 10.02 -31.24 -24.91
C ASN A 587 10.59 -32.65 -25.19
N LYS A 588 11.91 -32.81 -25.21
CA LYS A 588 12.60 -34.09 -25.47
C LYS A 588 13.81 -34.31 -24.56
N LEU A 589 14.30 -35.55 -24.56
CA LEU A 589 15.58 -35.94 -23.95
C LEU A 589 16.67 -35.78 -25.01
N GLY A 590 17.79 -35.16 -24.64
CA GLY A 590 18.88 -34.78 -25.53
C GLY A 590 18.57 -33.56 -26.39
N ILE A 591 19.64 -32.89 -26.84
CA ILE A 591 19.59 -31.81 -27.83
C ILE A 591 20.33 -32.28 -29.09
N GLU A 592 19.83 -31.95 -30.27
CA GLU A 592 20.44 -32.29 -31.56
C GLU A 592 21.18 -31.06 -32.13
N PRO A 593 21.98 -31.20 -33.22
CA PRO A 593 22.73 -30.07 -33.77
C PRO A 593 21.83 -28.95 -34.29
N ASP A 594 20.62 -29.28 -34.75
CA ASP A 594 19.72 -28.33 -35.38
C ASP A 594 19.23 -27.26 -34.41
N GLU A 595 19.03 -27.58 -33.13
CA GLU A 595 18.67 -26.57 -32.13
C GLU A 595 19.79 -25.58 -31.86
N TYR A 596 21.05 -26.02 -31.90
CA TYR A 596 22.20 -25.14 -31.78
C TYR A 596 22.34 -24.22 -33.01
N ARG A 597 22.04 -24.73 -34.22
CA ARG A 597 22.00 -23.93 -35.45
C ARG A 597 20.86 -22.91 -35.43
N GLN A 598 19.70 -23.30 -34.92
CA GLN A 598 18.54 -22.44 -34.75
C GLN A 598 18.83 -21.32 -33.73
N MET A 599 19.43 -21.65 -32.58
CA MET A 599 19.88 -20.64 -31.62
C MET A 599 20.90 -19.66 -32.23
N HIS A 600 21.82 -20.17 -33.05
CA HIS A 600 22.77 -19.31 -33.76
C HIS A 600 22.10 -18.29 -34.67
N SER A 601 21.04 -18.67 -35.39
CA SER A 601 20.31 -17.72 -36.26
C SER A 601 19.52 -16.69 -35.46
N TYR A 602 19.24 -16.92 -34.17
CA TYR A 602 18.47 -16.00 -33.34
C TYR A 602 19.33 -14.97 -32.60
N LEU A 603 20.59 -15.30 -32.34
CA LEU A 603 21.48 -14.53 -31.47
C LEU A 603 22.28 -13.50 -32.26
N HIS A 604 21.61 -12.38 -32.56
CA HIS A 604 22.18 -11.19 -33.16
C HIS A 604 21.48 -9.93 -32.62
N ASP A 605 22.05 -8.75 -32.89
CA ASP A 605 21.52 -7.45 -32.47
C ASP A 605 21.14 -7.40 -30.97
N ASP A 606 19.88 -7.07 -30.66
CA ASP A 606 19.37 -6.95 -29.29
C ASP A 606 19.31 -8.28 -28.52
N TYR A 607 19.34 -9.42 -29.24
CA TYR A 607 19.38 -10.75 -28.64
C TYR A 607 20.78 -11.16 -28.17
N GLY A 608 21.81 -10.42 -28.59
CA GLY A 608 23.18 -10.59 -28.11
C GLY A 608 23.81 -11.93 -28.50
N ARG A 609 24.71 -12.44 -27.64
CA ARG A 609 25.55 -13.63 -27.90
C ARG A 609 25.30 -14.78 -26.94
N LEU A 610 24.21 -14.75 -26.19
CA LEU A 610 23.85 -15.79 -25.24
C LEU A 610 22.36 -16.12 -25.31
N GLY A 611 22.06 -17.42 -25.31
CA GLY A 611 20.69 -17.90 -25.20
C GLY A 611 20.61 -19.21 -24.42
N PHE A 612 19.39 -19.59 -24.06
CA PHE A 612 19.11 -20.77 -23.26
C PHE A 612 18.29 -21.78 -24.06
N ILE A 613 18.58 -23.07 -23.91
CA ILE A 613 17.72 -24.16 -24.38
C ILE A 613 17.18 -24.90 -23.15
N ILE A 614 15.86 -25.03 -23.04
CA ILE A 614 15.17 -25.75 -21.98
C ILE A 614 14.76 -27.14 -22.47
N THR A 615 15.16 -28.20 -21.76
CA THR A 615 14.87 -29.59 -22.15
C THR A 615 14.31 -30.45 -21.02
N ARG A 616 13.91 -31.70 -21.35
CA ARG A 616 13.46 -32.71 -20.37
C ARG A 616 14.62 -33.54 -19.81
N ASP A 617 15.88 -33.21 -20.13
CA ASP A 617 17.04 -33.94 -19.58
C ASP A 617 17.03 -33.95 -18.06
N LYS A 618 17.51 -35.05 -17.47
CA LYS A 618 17.61 -35.14 -16.00
C LYS A 618 18.73 -34.29 -15.42
N LYS A 619 19.78 -34.06 -16.21
CA LYS A 619 21.04 -33.45 -15.79
C LYS A 619 21.45 -32.32 -16.74
N PRO A 620 21.84 -31.14 -16.23
CA PRO A 620 22.23 -30.00 -17.06
C PRO A 620 23.66 -30.07 -17.59
N GLU A 621 24.50 -30.96 -17.05
CA GLU A 621 25.90 -31.05 -17.45
C GLU A 621 26.04 -31.44 -18.92
N LEU A 622 26.96 -30.78 -19.61
CA LEU A 622 27.41 -31.23 -20.92
C LEU A 622 28.39 -32.39 -20.71
N TYR A 623 28.01 -33.59 -21.13
CA TYR A 623 28.90 -34.75 -21.10
C TYR A 623 30.06 -34.59 -22.08
N THR A 624 31.13 -35.38 -21.93
CA THR A 624 32.12 -35.55 -23.01
C THR A 624 31.42 -36.21 -24.21
N GLY A 625 30.97 -35.40 -25.16
CA GLY A 625 30.13 -35.83 -26.26
C GLY A 625 29.71 -34.66 -27.17
N PRO A 626 28.78 -34.90 -28.10
CA PRO A 626 28.47 -33.98 -29.20
C PRO A 626 27.98 -32.60 -28.75
N GLU A 627 27.17 -32.51 -27.69
CA GLU A 627 26.67 -31.22 -27.17
C GLU A 627 27.80 -30.28 -26.72
N LEU A 628 28.85 -30.83 -26.09
CA LEU A 628 30.01 -30.05 -25.68
C LEU A 628 30.83 -29.58 -26.89
N GLU A 629 30.96 -30.42 -27.91
CA GLU A 629 31.65 -30.09 -29.16
C GLU A 629 30.91 -28.96 -29.90
N TRP A 630 29.59 -29.05 -30.05
CA TRP A 630 28.78 -28.00 -30.70
C TRP A 630 28.81 -26.69 -29.92
N THR A 631 28.73 -26.75 -28.58
CA THR A 631 28.85 -25.55 -27.73
C THR A 631 30.21 -24.88 -27.91
N ARG A 632 31.31 -25.67 -27.97
CA ARG A 632 32.67 -25.14 -28.21
C ARG A 632 32.81 -24.58 -29.62
N GLU A 633 32.27 -25.26 -30.62
CA GLU A 633 32.32 -24.82 -32.01
C GLU A 633 31.64 -23.46 -32.18
N LEU A 634 30.42 -23.30 -31.66
CA LEU A 634 29.66 -22.04 -31.67
C LEU A 634 30.42 -20.90 -30.98
N PHE A 635 31.00 -21.18 -29.81
CA PHE A 635 31.77 -20.16 -29.10
C PHE A 635 33.07 -19.79 -29.84
N ASN A 636 33.81 -20.76 -30.38
CA ASN A 636 35.07 -20.51 -31.04
C ASN A 636 34.90 -19.77 -32.37
N LYS A 637 33.88 -20.14 -33.16
CA LYS A 637 33.62 -19.54 -34.47
C LYS A 637 32.86 -18.23 -34.38
N HIS A 638 31.87 -18.14 -33.48
CA HIS A 638 30.89 -17.03 -33.48
C HIS A 638 30.83 -16.27 -32.15
N ARG A 639 31.58 -16.69 -31.13
CA ARG A 639 31.54 -16.11 -29.77
C ARG A 639 30.14 -16.13 -29.15
N ILE A 640 29.33 -17.12 -29.55
CA ILE A 640 27.99 -17.36 -29.03
C ILE A 640 28.03 -18.47 -27.98
N VAL A 641 27.28 -18.29 -26.88
CA VAL A 641 27.14 -19.27 -25.81
C VAL A 641 25.69 -19.72 -25.70
N VAL A 642 25.46 -21.03 -25.80
CA VAL A 642 24.14 -21.63 -25.62
C VAL A 642 24.15 -22.44 -24.33
N ILE A 643 23.32 -22.07 -23.37
CA ILE A 643 23.26 -22.70 -22.03
C ILE A 643 22.08 -23.66 -21.96
N LYS A 644 22.35 -24.91 -21.57
CA LYS A 644 21.33 -25.92 -21.33
C LYS A 644 20.71 -25.73 -19.95
N LEU A 645 19.38 -25.61 -19.92
CA LEU A 645 18.55 -25.66 -18.72
C LEU A 645 17.65 -26.89 -18.80
N THR A 646 17.40 -27.51 -17.66
CA THR A 646 16.50 -28.68 -17.60
C THR A 646 15.25 -28.34 -16.82
N ALA A 647 14.14 -29.00 -17.15
CA ALA A 647 12.91 -28.92 -16.36
C ALA A 647 13.17 -29.29 -14.88
N THR A 648 14.11 -30.21 -14.62
CA THR A 648 14.53 -30.58 -13.26
C THR A 648 15.20 -29.43 -12.49
N ILE A 649 16.00 -28.58 -13.16
CA ILE A 649 16.54 -27.36 -12.54
C ILE A 649 15.40 -26.44 -12.16
N PHE A 650 14.46 -26.18 -13.06
CA PHE A 650 13.33 -25.30 -12.78
C PHE A 650 12.52 -25.81 -11.58
N CYS A 651 12.21 -27.10 -11.48
CA CYS A 651 11.55 -27.67 -10.31
C CYS A 651 12.38 -27.49 -9.02
N SER A 652 13.72 -27.66 -9.09
CA SER A 652 14.59 -27.42 -7.94
C SER A 652 14.58 -25.96 -7.49
N LEU A 653 14.65 -25.02 -8.44
CA LEU A 653 14.62 -23.58 -8.17
C LEU A 653 13.28 -23.16 -7.58
N LEU A 654 12.18 -23.60 -8.19
CA LEU A 654 10.82 -23.39 -7.72
C LEU A 654 10.62 -23.91 -6.28
N SER A 655 11.15 -25.08 -5.93
CA SER A 655 11.14 -25.57 -4.54
C SER A 655 11.94 -24.68 -3.58
N LYS A 656 13.12 -24.20 -3.98
CA LYS A 656 13.99 -23.35 -3.14
C LYS A 656 13.44 -21.94 -2.95
N LEU A 657 12.60 -21.48 -3.86
CA LEU A 657 11.87 -20.21 -3.75
C LEU A 657 10.79 -20.23 -2.67
N ARG A 658 10.41 -21.41 -2.13
CA ARG A 658 9.44 -21.56 -1.02
C ARG A 658 9.99 -21.18 0.36
N GLY A 659 11.32 -21.13 0.53
CA GLY A 659 11.93 -21.03 1.88
C GLY A 659 13.13 -20.10 2.06
N SER A 660 13.59 -19.38 1.04
CA SER A 660 14.84 -18.60 1.14
C SER A 660 14.63 -17.11 1.45
N ARG A 661 15.09 -16.68 2.64
CA ARG A 661 15.35 -15.26 2.98
C ARG A 661 16.81 -14.91 2.62
N ARG A 662 17.10 -14.84 1.32
CA ARG A 662 18.41 -14.52 0.68
C ARG A 662 19.58 -15.50 0.99
N PRO A 663 20.54 -15.68 0.06
CA PRO A 663 20.60 -15.13 -1.31
C PRO A 663 19.61 -15.80 -2.30
N ASP A 664 19.27 -15.11 -3.39
CA ASP A 664 18.31 -15.59 -4.41
C ASP A 664 18.84 -16.88 -5.09
N PRO A 665 18.16 -18.02 -4.93
CA PRO A 665 18.62 -19.30 -5.46
C PRO A 665 18.65 -19.32 -7.00
N CYS A 666 17.78 -18.56 -7.67
CA CYS A 666 17.73 -18.48 -9.13
C CYS A 666 18.93 -17.70 -9.68
N GLU A 667 19.24 -16.57 -9.06
CA GLU A 667 20.40 -15.75 -9.43
C GLU A 667 21.71 -16.51 -9.22
N HIS A 668 21.84 -17.21 -8.09
CA HIS A 668 23.00 -18.05 -7.82
C HIS A 668 23.15 -19.18 -8.84
N ALA A 669 22.05 -19.83 -9.24
CA ALA A 669 22.08 -20.92 -10.22
C ALA A 669 22.53 -20.45 -11.60
N ILE A 670 22.01 -19.32 -12.10
CA ILE A 670 22.44 -18.76 -13.38
C ILE A 670 23.90 -18.33 -13.33
N ASN A 671 24.35 -17.69 -12.24
CA ASN A 671 25.76 -17.31 -12.11
C ASN A 671 26.69 -18.53 -12.11
N LYS A 672 26.31 -19.59 -11.37
CA LYS A 672 27.05 -20.86 -11.34
C LYS A 672 27.12 -21.51 -12.73
N LEU A 673 26.03 -21.48 -13.51
CA LEU A 673 26.01 -21.99 -14.88
C LEU A 673 26.92 -21.18 -15.79
N LEU A 674 26.87 -19.85 -15.74
CA LEU A 674 27.76 -18.97 -16.52
C LEU A 674 29.23 -19.26 -16.21
N ASP A 675 29.57 -19.43 -14.93
CA ASP A 675 30.93 -19.78 -14.51
C ASP A 675 31.34 -21.18 -15.00
N THR A 676 30.44 -22.16 -14.92
CA THR A 676 30.70 -23.52 -15.39
C THR A 676 30.97 -23.53 -16.89
N TYR A 677 30.12 -22.88 -17.69
CA TYR A 677 30.31 -22.79 -19.13
C TYR A 677 31.61 -22.07 -19.48
N THR A 678 31.89 -20.92 -18.86
CA THR A 678 33.08 -20.12 -19.15
C THR A 678 34.38 -20.82 -18.72
N ARG A 679 34.41 -21.37 -17.49
CA ARG A 679 35.65 -21.87 -16.88
C ARG A 679 35.94 -23.33 -17.13
N LEU A 680 34.92 -24.15 -17.42
CA LEU A 680 35.07 -25.59 -17.61
C LEU A 680 34.83 -26.00 -19.06
N TYR A 681 33.68 -25.64 -19.62
CA TYR A 681 33.30 -26.14 -20.95
C TYR A 681 34.04 -25.42 -22.08
N LEU A 682 34.13 -24.10 -22.04
CA LEU A 682 34.71 -23.28 -23.11
C LEU A 682 36.24 -23.13 -23.00
N SER A 683 36.84 -23.34 -21.82
CA SER A 683 38.28 -23.21 -21.57
C SER A 683 39.12 -24.43 -21.99
N GLY A 684 38.47 -25.54 -22.36
CA GLY A 684 39.14 -26.78 -22.78
C GLY A 684 39.56 -27.72 -21.65
N ALA A 685 39.22 -27.46 -20.38
CA ALA A 685 39.53 -28.36 -19.27
C ALA A 685 38.74 -29.68 -19.36
N LYS A 686 39.41 -30.84 -19.24
CA LYS A 686 38.76 -32.16 -19.22
C LYS A 686 38.08 -32.40 -17.86
N LEU A 687 36.80 -32.79 -17.88
CA LEU A 687 36.10 -33.31 -16.71
C LEU A 687 36.83 -34.55 -16.16
N ALA A 688 37.22 -34.54 -14.89
CA ALA A 688 37.59 -35.77 -14.20
C ALA A 688 36.35 -36.68 -14.12
N LYS A 689 36.48 -37.93 -14.56
CA LYS A 689 35.38 -38.90 -14.47
C LYS A 689 34.99 -39.08 -12.99
N PRO A 690 33.68 -39.07 -12.66
CA PRO A 690 33.25 -39.45 -11.32
C PRO A 690 33.54 -40.95 -11.11
N SER A 691 34.18 -41.27 -9.98
CA SER A 691 34.36 -42.62 -9.45
C SER A 691 33.05 -43.24 -9.00
#